data_AF-A0A672G2D3-F1
#
_entry.id   AF-A0A672G2D3-F1
#
_cell.length_a   1.000
_cell.length_b   1.000
_cell.length_c   1.000
_cell.angle_alpha   90.00
_cell.angle_beta   90.00
_cell.angle_gamma   90.00
#
_symmetry.space_group_name_H-M   'P 1'
#
loop_
_entity.id
_entity.type
_entity.pdbx_description
1 polymer ?
#
loop_
_entity_poly.entity_id
_entity_poly.type
_entity_poly.pdbx_seq_one_letter_code
_entity_poly.pdbx_strand_id
1 'polypeptide(L)'
;APAAPDAPADPDNPEGAEGEEAPPPVVYNRYADDTMRYVIRKLRERKDVLKDKVVDPYATSPEVSPPVTPIFKKQDYIRLKEEERIAKEEADKKKAEEAAKKAEEKKKKDEEKRLEAEKKAEEERLAEEARKKAKILPDISCSCFDVLFRPVEEKMDTVLGTTLDPFTDRRYIAWLSVVAVAYNYNSWFATARLAFPFHNATVNPYWIFFDVVSDIVNVIDIVIWQPRLQFVKAGDIIKDKVQSKVHYRKSLRFKTDIFSILPFDLLCLRFPFSSLYRLNRCIRIESFFEFSDRLESIMAKAYIWRVGRTTGYLLFMLHLNACAYYIASLSQGLASSTWVYDGQGTAYLRCYYFAVRSLINIGGLPEPITTFEITFQMCNFFIGVFVFSSLIGQMRDVIGAATAGQTYFRASMDGCVEYMNTYTIPRIVQNRVRTWYNYTWDSQGMLDESELLDKMPLVMRIAIAVDVNLATFQKIALFQGCDQQMLVDMLLRLKSIIYLPGDFVVKKGDIGKEMYVIKSGAVQVVGGPDNSIVFVTLKAGCVFGEISLLQSAKDGGNRRTANVRAHGFANLFVLEKKDLFDILVHYPESEKVLARKGRKLLKAKGPVAAKAEDKPKGLNVFGQKPPTPKIMKLFGNIRKGQAAKVRATTFDLCSGFALSY
;
A
#
# COMPACT_ATOMS: atom_id res chain seq x y z
N ALA A 1 69.88 36.59 -80.49
CA ALA A 1 69.43 35.86 -79.28
C ALA A 1 70.40 36.16 -78.14
N PRO A 2 69.98 36.18 -76.86
CA PRO A 2 68.78 36.76 -76.22
C PRO A 2 69.15 37.82 -75.13
N ALA A 3 68.18 38.56 -74.59
CA ALA A 3 68.04 38.95 -73.15
C ALA A 3 66.95 40.04 -72.96
N ALA A 4 66.24 39.96 -71.84
CA ALA A 4 65.02 40.71 -71.46
C ALA A 4 65.27 42.15 -70.97
N PRO A 5 64.24 43.03 -70.90
CA PRO A 5 64.38 44.38 -70.34
C PRO A 5 63.81 44.53 -68.91
N ASP A 6 64.45 45.43 -68.16
CA ASP A 6 64.14 45.86 -66.80
C ASP A 6 63.20 47.09 -66.70
N ALA A 7 62.62 47.22 -65.51
CA ALA A 7 61.78 48.21 -64.81
C ALA A 7 61.67 49.70 -65.29
N PRO A 8 60.58 50.41 -64.92
CA PRO A 8 60.55 51.86 -64.83
C PRO A 8 60.66 52.39 -63.38
N ALA A 9 61.25 53.57 -63.24
CA ALA A 9 61.67 54.22 -62.00
C ALA A 9 60.69 55.30 -61.46
N ASP A 10 60.93 55.60 -60.19
CA ASP A 10 60.27 56.43 -59.16
C ASP A 10 59.84 57.88 -59.52
N PRO A 11 58.78 58.42 -58.88
CA PRO A 11 58.48 59.85 -58.86
C PRO A 11 58.60 60.42 -57.43
N ASP A 12 59.77 60.93 -57.07
CA ASP A 12 59.95 61.85 -55.95
C ASP A 12 60.66 63.10 -56.47
N ASN A 13 59.90 64.13 -56.84
CA ASN A 13 60.25 65.53 -56.56
C ASN A 13 59.04 66.47 -56.79
N PRO A 14 58.56 67.19 -55.76
CA PRO A 14 57.46 68.14 -55.87
C PRO A 14 58.00 69.58 -56.00
N GLU A 15 57.43 70.36 -56.93
CA GLU A 15 57.17 71.81 -56.79
C GLU A 15 56.75 72.39 -58.15
N GLY A 16 55.59 73.03 -58.19
CA GLY A 16 55.19 73.86 -59.32
C GLY A 16 53.69 73.93 -59.53
N ALA A 17 53.14 75.12 -59.27
CA ALA A 17 51.91 75.72 -59.81
C ALA A 17 50.71 75.82 -58.84
N GLU A 18 50.63 77.01 -58.24
CA GLU A 18 49.40 77.65 -57.79
C GLU A 18 48.44 77.87 -58.98
N GLY A 19 47.14 77.72 -58.77
CA GLY A 19 46.14 78.02 -59.78
C GLY A 19 44.70 77.81 -59.32
N GLU A 20 43.99 78.93 -59.15
CA GLU A 20 42.54 79.14 -59.35
C GLU A 20 41.53 78.57 -58.33
N GLU A 21 40.82 79.49 -57.66
CA GLU A 21 39.62 79.23 -56.86
C GLU A 21 38.49 78.68 -57.73
N ALA A 22 38.16 77.41 -57.52
CA ALA A 22 37.01 76.76 -58.15
C ALA A 22 35.67 77.26 -57.57
N PRO A 23 34.64 77.45 -58.41
CA PRO A 23 33.32 77.94 -58.00
C PRO A 23 32.63 77.01 -56.99
N PRO A 24 31.69 77.50 -56.16
CA PRO A 24 31.08 76.71 -55.10
C PRO A 24 30.43 75.44 -55.67
N PRO A 25 30.68 74.26 -55.06
CA PRO A 25 30.25 72.99 -55.63
C PRO A 25 28.72 72.91 -55.65
N VAL A 26 28.19 72.51 -56.80
CA VAL A 26 26.76 72.26 -57.01
C VAL A 26 26.35 71.06 -56.15
N VAL A 27 25.52 71.30 -55.14
CA VAL A 27 25.03 70.25 -54.22
C VAL A 27 23.83 69.54 -54.85
N TYR A 28 24.07 68.41 -55.51
CA TYR A 28 23.01 67.59 -56.12
C TYR A 28 22.25 66.72 -55.10
N ASN A 29 22.89 66.33 -53.99
CA ASN A 29 22.26 65.58 -52.89
C ASN A 29 22.95 65.92 -51.55
N ARG A 30 22.22 66.61 -50.67
CA ARG A 30 22.73 67.08 -49.37
C ARG A 30 23.27 65.96 -48.48
N TYR A 31 22.61 64.80 -48.44
CA TYR A 31 23.02 63.70 -47.56
C TYR A 31 24.39 63.13 -47.97
N ALA A 32 24.62 62.98 -49.27
CA ALA A 32 25.89 62.48 -49.79
C ALA A 32 27.03 63.49 -49.54
N ASP A 33 26.76 64.79 -49.73
CA ASP A 33 27.75 65.85 -49.51
C ASP A 33 28.10 66.01 -48.03
N ASP A 34 27.11 65.99 -47.13
CA ASP A 34 27.34 66.05 -45.67
C ASP A 34 28.13 64.84 -45.17
N THR A 35 27.84 63.64 -45.72
CA THR A 35 28.57 62.41 -45.39
C THR A 35 30.03 62.50 -45.89
N MET A 36 30.25 62.99 -47.11
CA MET A 36 31.61 63.18 -47.64
C MET A 36 32.40 64.22 -46.84
N ARG A 37 31.78 65.35 -46.48
CA ARG A 37 32.41 66.37 -45.61
C ARG A 37 32.73 65.82 -44.23
N TYR A 38 31.85 65.01 -43.65
CA TYR A 38 32.10 64.32 -42.38
C TYR A 38 33.30 63.38 -42.47
N VAL A 39 33.39 62.56 -43.53
CA VAL A 39 34.51 61.65 -43.76
C VAL A 39 35.81 62.41 -43.98
N ILE A 40 35.81 63.46 -44.79
CA ILE A 40 37.00 64.30 -45.05
C ILE A 40 37.51 64.94 -43.76
N ARG A 41 36.61 65.47 -42.92
CA ARG A 41 36.97 66.00 -41.59
C ARG A 41 37.61 64.94 -40.70
N LYS A 42 37.04 63.73 -40.63
CA LYS A 42 37.60 62.61 -39.87
C LYS A 42 38.98 62.19 -40.38
N LEU A 43 39.20 62.22 -41.69
CA LEU A 43 40.49 61.88 -42.29
C LEU A 43 41.54 62.97 -42.02
N ARG A 44 41.17 64.26 -42.02
CA ARG A 44 42.06 65.36 -41.60
C ARG A 44 42.43 65.26 -40.12
N GLU A 45 41.45 65.08 -39.23
CA GLU A 45 41.71 64.87 -37.78
C GLU A 45 42.70 63.72 -37.55
N ARG A 46 42.54 62.62 -38.28
CA ARG A 46 43.42 61.44 -38.16
C ARG A 46 44.81 61.69 -38.72
N LYS A 47 44.92 62.45 -39.82
CA LYS A 47 46.21 62.88 -40.38
C LYS A 47 46.95 63.79 -39.41
N ASP A 48 46.27 64.74 -38.77
CA ASP A 48 46.89 65.67 -37.82
C ASP A 48 47.38 64.92 -36.57
N VAL A 49 46.56 64.02 -36.02
CA VAL A 49 46.96 63.14 -34.90
C VAL A 49 48.16 62.25 -35.25
N LEU A 50 48.25 61.75 -36.49
CA LEU A 50 49.41 60.97 -36.93
C LEU A 50 50.65 61.85 -37.14
N LYS A 51 50.47 63.10 -37.61
CA LYS A 51 51.56 64.05 -37.79
C LYS A 51 52.17 64.46 -36.44
N ASP A 52 51.32 64.71 -35.44
CA ASP A 52 51.75 65.02 -34.07
C ASP A 52 52.48 63.83 -33.40
N LYS A 53 52.05 62.59 -33.70
CA LYS A 53 52.70 61.35 -33.19
C LYS A 53 54.06 61.05 -33.80
N VAL A 54 54.39 61.59 -34.98
CA VAL A 54 55.70 61.40 -35.63
C VAL A 54 56.74 62.37 -35.06
N VAL A 55 56.32 63.47 -34.43
CA VAL A 55 57.20 64.55 -33.95
C VAL A 55 57.76 64.29 -32.54
N ASP A 56 57.14 63.43 -31.72
CA ASP A 56 57.60 63.14 -30.34
C ASP A 56 58.03 61.66 -30.17
N PRO A 57 59.35 61.38 -30.04
CA PRO A 57 59.87 60.02 -29.84
C PRO A 57 59.62 59.39 -28.45
N TYR A 58 58.99 60.08 -27.49
CA TYR A 58 58.82 59.58 -26.11
C TYR A 58 57.38 59.55 -25.57
N ALA A 59 56.36 59.68 -26.41
CA ALA A 59 54.97 59.46 -26.02
C ALA A 59 54.69 57.97 -25.74
N THR A 60 54.86 57.55 -24.47
CA THR A 60 54.56 56.21 -23.97
C THR A 60 53.05 56.03 -23.76
N SER A 61 52.48 54.95 -24.31
CA SER A 61 51.04 54.64 -24.29
C SER A 61 50.55 54.10 -22.94
N PRO A 62 49.39 54.56 -22.42
CA PRO A 62 48.58 53.79 -21.51
C PRO A 62 47.30 53.32 -22.22
N GLU A 63 47.42 52.39 -23.16
CA GLU A 63 46.32 51.48 -23.52
C GLU A 63 46.70 50.08 -23.07
N VAL A 64 45.95 49.57 -22.08
CA VAL A 64 45.97 48.17 -21.66
C VAL A 64 45.65 47.34 -22.90
N SER A 65 46.61 46.51 -23.32
CA SER A 65 46.39 45.50 -24.35
C SER A 65 45.16 44.66 -23.97
N PRO A 66 44.18 44.47 -24.86
CA PRO A 66 43.10 43.53 -24.59
C PRO A 66 43.72 42.16 -24.30
N PRO A 67 43.16 41.35 -23.38
CA PRO A 67 43.74 40.06 -23.05
C PRO A 67 43.90 39.26 -24.34
N VAL A 68 45.11 38.76 -24.59
CA VAL A 68 45.45 37.93 -25.74
C VAL A 68 44.50 36.74 -25.74
N THR A 69 43.52 36.72 -26.64
CA THR A 69 42.76 35.50 -26.93
C THR A 69 43.73 34.49 -27.53
N PRO A 70 43.99 33.34 -26.87
CA PRO A 70 44.83 32.32 -27.46
C PRO A 70 44.22 31.86 -28.79
N ILE A 71 45.02 31.88 -29.86
CA ILE A 71 44.60 31.32 -31.16
C ILE A 71 44.60 29.80 -30.99
N PHE A 72 43.44 29.23 -30.70
CA PHE A 72 43.26 27.78 -30.66
C PHE A 72 43.38 27.21 -32.07
N LYS A 73 44.10 26.08 -32.22
CA LYS A 73 44.02 25.29 -33.46
C LYS A 73 42.55 24.90 -33.68
N LYS A 74 42.09 24.85 -34.94
CA LYS A 74 40.66 24.65 -35.31
C LYS A 74 39.97 23.51 -34.55
N GLN A 75 40.69 22.43 -34.25
CA GLN A 75 40.17 21.29 -33.48
C GLN A 75 39.90 21.62 -32.00
N ASP A 76 40.73 22.45 -31.37
CA ASP A 76 40.60 22.81 -29.96
C ASP A 76 39.51 23.88 -29.76
N TYR A 77 39.32 24.77 -30.74
CA TYR A 77 38.19 25.70 -30.76
C TYR A 77 36.84 24.97 -30.87
N ILE A 78 36.76 23.93 -31.70
CA ILE A 78 35.55 23.09 -31.82
C ILE A 78 35.28 22.35 -30.52
N ARG A 79 36.33 21.84 -29.84
CA ARG A 79 36.21 21.15 -28.55
C ARG A 79 35.71 22.08 -27.44
N LEU A 80 36.25 23.30 -27.36
CA LEU A 80 35.82 24.30 -26.39
C LEU A 80 34.36 24.71 -26.62
N LYS A 81 33.95 24.91 -27.89
CA LYS A 81 32.56 25.20 -28.26
C LYS A 81 31.61 24.06 -27.90
N GLU A 82 32.07 22.82 -28.06
CA GLU A 82 31.32 21.63 -27.70
C GLU A 82 31.17 21.50 -26.17
N GLU A 83 32.23 21.77 -25.41
CA GLU A 83 32.20 21.81 -23.94
C GLU A 83 31.28 22.92 -23.41
N GLU A 84 31.31 24.12 -24.01
CA GLU A 84 30.36 25.20 -23.69
C GLU A 84 28.91 24.79 -23.99
N ARG A 85 28.67 24.07 -25.09
CA ARG A 85 27.35 23.55 -25.46
C ARG A 85 26.86 22.52 -24.46
N ILE A 86 27.71 21.56 -24.10
CA ILE A 86 27.41 20.51 -23.11
C ILE A 86 27.13 21.15 -21.74
N ALA A 87 27.94 22.11 -21.31
CA ALA A 87 27.74 22.82 -20.04
C ALA A 87 26.42 23.60 -20.02
N LYS A 88 26.03 24.21 -21.15
CA LYS A 88 24.76 24.92 -21.30
C LYS A 88 23.56 23.95 -21.30
N GLU A 89 23.66 22.83 -22.01
CA GLU A 89 22.64 21.77 -21.98
C GLU A 89 22.48 21.15 -20.59
N GLU A 90 23.58 20.97 -19.84
CA GLU A 90 23.53 20.44 -18.48
C GLU A 90 22.90 21.44 -17.50
N ALA A 91 23.20 22.74 -17.65
CA ALA A 91 22.57 23.80 -16.88
C ALA A 91 21.06 23.93 -17.17
N ASP A 92 20.66 23.83 -18.44
CA ASP A 92 19.26 23.86 -18.84
C ASP A 92 18.51 22.60 -18.37
N LYS A 93 19.15 21.42 -18.39
CA LYS A 93 18.60 20.19 -17.78
C LYS A 93 18.41 20.33 -16.27
N LYS A 94 19.39 20.87 -15.54
CA LYS A 94 19.26 21.10 -14.08
C LYS A 94 18.11 22.05 -13.77
N LYS A 95 17.95 23.14 -14.54
CA LYS A 95 16.81 24.06 -14.40
C LYS A 95 15.47 23.39 -14.71
N ALA A 96 15.41 22.57 -15.77
CA ALA A 96 14.20 21.83 -16.12
C ALA A 96 13.83 20.79 -15.04
N GLU A 97 14.81 20.09 -14.46
CA GLU A 97 14.60 19.12 -13.38
C GLU A 97 14.12 19.81 -12.09
N GLU A 98 14.67 20.97 -11.74
CA GLU A 98 14.25 21.74 -10.58
C GLU A 98 12.82 22.32 -10.77
N ALA A 99 12.49 22.77 -11.99
CA ALA A 99 11.15 23.21 -12.33
C ALA A 99 10.14 22.05 -12.30
N ALA A 100 10.52 20.86 -12.77
CA ALA A 100 9.70 19.66 -12.70
C ALA A 100 9.44 19.22 -11.25
N LYS A 101 10.46 19.23 -10.38
CA LYS A 101 10.31 18.95 -8.94
C LYS A 101 9.36 19.93 -8.26
N LYS A 102 9.49 21.24 -8.51
CA LYS A 102 8.57 22.26 -7.97
C LYS A 102 7.14 22.07 -8.50
N ALA A 103 6.96 21.67 -9.75
CA ALA A 103 5.66 21.39 -10.33
C ALA A 103 5.01 20.13 -9.73
N GLU A 104 5.79 19.07 -9.48
CA GLU A 104 5.32 17.83 -8.84
C GLU A 104 4.94 18.07 -7.37
N GLU A 105 5.76 18.82 -6.63
CA GLU A 105 5.49 19.17 -5.24
C GLU A 105 4.23 20.06 -5.11
N LYS A 106 4.03 20.99 -6.04
CA LYS A 106 2.80 21.79 -6.13
C LYS A 106 1.59 20.90 -6.45
N LYS A 107 1.71 19.96 -7.40
CA LYS A 107 0.63 19.00 -7.72
C LYS A 107 0.23 18.16 -6.50
N LYS A 108 1.20 17.61 -5.76
CA LYS A 108 0.94 16.84 -4.53
C LYS A 108 0.20 17.67 -3.49
N LYS A 109 0.63 18.93 -3.29
CA LYS A 109 0.01 19.84 -2.32
C LYS A 109 -1.41 20.27 -2.73
N ASP A 110 -1.64 20.48 -4.02
CA ASP A 110 -2.98 20.81 -4.55
C ASP A 110 -3.91 19.59 -4.49
N GLU A 111 -3.40 18.37 -4.71
CA GLU A 111 -4.14 17.11 -4.58
C GLU A 111 -4.51 16.81 -3.12
N GLU A 112 -3.58 16.99 -2.18
CA GLU A 112 -3.83 16.83 -0.75
C GLU A 112 -4.92 17.79 -0.25
N LYS A 113 -4.83 19.08 -0.63
CA LYS A 113 -5.87 20.07 -0.32
C LYS A 113 -7.23 19.72 -0.92
N ARG A 114 -7.25 19.16 -2.13
CA ARG A 114 -8.50 18.76 -2.79
C ARG A 114 -9.14 17.57 -2.08
N LEU A 115 -8.36 16.58 -1.68
CA LEU A 115 -8.83 15.43 -0.88
C LEU A 115 -9.36 15.88 0.49
N GLU A 116 -8.69 16.83 1.13
CA GLU A 116 -9.11 17.39 2.43
C GLU A 116 -10.42 18.18 2.29
N ALA A 117 -10.58 18.95 1.21
CA ALA A 117 -11.81 19.66 0.89
C ALA A 117 -12.97 18.71 0.54
N GLU A 118 -12.72 17.65 -0.24
CA GLU A 118 -13.72 16.62 -0.57
C GLU A 118 -14.21 15.92 0.71
N LYS A 119 -13.31 15.52 1.62
CA LYS A 119 -13.67 14.93 2.92
C LYS A 119 -14.51 15.88 3.78
N LYS A 120 -14.11 17.14 3.87
CA LYS A 120 -14.84 18.14 4.66
C LYS A 120 -16.23 18.41 4.10
N ALA A 121 -16.38 18.46 2.77
CA ALA A 121 -17.67 18.61 2.11
C ALA A 121 -18.57 17.38 2.30
N GLU A 122 -18.00 16.17 2.29
CA GLU A 122 -18.71 14.93 2.59
C GLU A 122 -19.20 14.88 4.04
N GLU A 123 -18.33 15.22 5.00
CA GLU A 123 -18.71 15.35 6.42
C GLU A 123 -19.82 16.38 6.64
N GLU A 124 -19.74 17.54 5.97
CA GLU A 124 -20.75 18.59 6.08
C GLU A 124 -22.09 18.16 5.46
N ARG A 125 -22.08 17.45 4.32
CA ARG A 125 -23.28 16.85 3.73
C ARG A 125 -23.91 15.80 4.63
N LEU A 126 -23.11 14.90 5.19
CA LEU A 126 -23.56 13.87 6.15
C LEU A 126 -24.15 14.52 7.41
N ALA A 127 -23.52 15.59 7.92
CA ALA A 127 -24.01 16.35 9.06
C ALA A 127 -25.32 17.10 8.75
N GLU A 128 -25.46 17.67 7.54
CA GLU A 128 -26.68 18.33 7.09
C GLU A 128 -27.83 17.32 6.91
N GLU A 129 -27.57 16.15 6.32
CA GLU A 129 -28.52 15.04 6.23
C GLU A 129 -28.94 14.55 7.62
N ALA A 130 -27.99 14.39 8.54
CA ALA A 130 -28.29 14.04 9.93
C ALA A 130 -29.16 15.11 10.62
N ARG A 131 -28.91 16.40 10.39
CA ARG A 131 -29.74 17.51 10.89
C ARG A 131 -31.13 17.53 10.28
N LYS A 132 -31.26 17.29 8.98
CA LYS A 132 -32.56 17.19 8.28
C LYS A 132 -33.38 16.01 8.82
N LYS A 133 -32.77 14.84 8.97
CA LYS A 133 -33.40 13.66 9.58
C LYS A 133 -33.79 13.89 11.05
N ALA A 134 -32.98 14.62 11.81
CA ALA A 134 -33.27 14.96 13.21
C ALA A 134 -34.50 15.89 13.36
N LYS A 135 -34.75 16.81 12.41
CA LYS A 135 -35.92 17.71 12.41
C LYS A 135 -37.25 16.98 12.13
N ILE A 136 -37.21 15.82 11.48
CA ILE A 136 -38.43 15.10 11.05
C ILE A 136 -39.03 14.26 12.19
N LEU A 137 -38.27 13.92 13.23
CA LEU A 137 -38.70 12.95 14.26
C LEU A 137 -38.78 13.60 15.66
N PRO A 138 -39.90 13.46 16.39
CA PRO A 138 -40.08 14.05 17.71
C PRO A 138 -39.10 13.49 18.76
N ASP A 139 -38.80 14.28 19.79
CA ASP A 139 -37.99 13.84 20.94
C ASP A 139 -38.86 13.04 21.91
N ILE A 140 -38.46 11.80 22.17
CA ILE A 140 -39.20 10.87 23.03
C ILE A 140 -38.62 10.97 24.44
N SER A 141 -39.44 11.41 25.41
CA SER A 141 -39.08 11.42 26.83
C SER A 141 -39.28 10.02 27.44
N CYS A 142 -38.19 9.33 27.78
CA CYS A 142 -38.19 7.93 28.24
C CYS A 142 -37.97 7.76 29.76
N SER A 143 -38.53 8.63 30.61
CA SER A 143 -38.30 8.53 32.07
C SER A 143 -38.91 7.26 32.70
N CYS A 144 -40.07 6.79 32.22
CA CYS A 144 -40.71 5.57 32.69
C CYS A 144 -39.95 4.29 32.28
N PHE A 145 -39.31 4.31 31.12
CA PHE A 145 -38.52 3.20 30.58
C PHE A 145 -37.27 2.94 31.43
N ASP A 146 -36.66 4.00 31.97
CA ASP A 146 -35.53 3.90 32.90
C ASP A 146 -35.90 3.17 34.18
N VAL A 147 -37.03 3.52 34.78
CA VAL A 147 -37.47 2.91 36.04
C VAL A 147 -37.78 1.42 35.85
N LEU A 148 -38.38 1.05 34.71
CA LEU A 148 -38.78 -0.33 34.41
C LEU A 148 -37.57 -1.26 34.21
N PHE A 149 -36.52 -0.82 33.50
CA PHE A 149 -35.40 -1.68 33.11
C PHE A 149 -34.15 -1.55 34.00
N ARG A 150 -34.12 -0.59 34.92
CA ARG A 150 -33.02 -0.42 35.91
C ARG A 150 -32.59 -1.71 36.63
N PRO A 151 -33.48 -2.56 37.18
CA PRO A 151 -33.04 -3.78 37.87
C PRO A 151 -32.38 -4.81 36.94
N VAL A 152 -32.76 -4.82 35.66
CA VAL A 152 -32.14 -5.69 34.64
C VAL A 152 -30.78 -5.13 34.25
N GLU A 153 -30.68 -3.82 34.04
CA GLU A 153 -29.41 -3.14 33.74
C GLU A 153 -28.37 -3.38 34.84
N GLU A 154 -28.74 -3.26 36.12
CA GLU A 154 -27.84 -3.44 37.26
C GLU A 154 -27.34 -4.89 37.39
N LYS A 155 -28.20 -5.89 37.16
CA LYS A 155 -27.76 -7.30 37.12
C LYS A 155 -26.78 -7.56 35.98
N MET A 156 -27.01 -6.92 34.83
CA MET A 156 -26.16 -7.09 33.65
C MET A 156 -24.82 -6.36 33.74
N ASP A 157 -24.71 -5.32 34.58
CA ASP A 157 -23.43 -4.66 34.88
C ASP A 157 -22.39 -5.65 35.43
N THR A 158 -22.83 -6.66 36.18
CA THR A 158 -21.95 -7.71 36.72
C THR A 158 -21.37 -8.61 35.63
N VAL A 159 -22.07 -8.77 34.50
CA VAL A 159 -21.71 -9.71 33.42
C VAL A 159 -20.99 -9.00 32.27
N LEU A 160 -21.52 -7.86 31.82
CA LEU A 160 -21.01 -7.12 30.65
C LEU A 160 -20.09 -5.95 31.03
N GLY A 161 -20.00 -5.58 32.30
CA GLY A 161 -19.34 -4.35 32.72
C GLY A 161 -20.20 -3.11 32.48
N THR A 162 -19.69 -1.95 32.90
CA THR A 162 -20.43 -0.67 32.87
C THR A 162 -20.53 -0.08 31.46
N THR A 163 -19.48 -0.23 30.64
CA THR A 163 -19.46 0.19 29.23
C THR A 163 -18.69 -0.81 28.37
N LEU A 164 -19.01 -0.83 27.07
CA LEU A 164 -18.47 -1.76 26.08
C LEU A 164 -17.74 -0.99 24.97
N ASP A 165 -16.58 -1.49 24.56
CA ASP A 165 -15.87 -0.96 23.38
C ASP A 165 -16.55 -1.50 22.11
N PRO A 166 -17.10 -0.62 21.24
CA PRO A 166 -17.78 -1.03 20.01
C PRO A 166 -16.86 -1.69 18.96
N PHE A 167 -15.53 -1.57 19.07
CA PHE A 167 -14.59 -2.06 18.06
C PHE A 167 -13.88 -3.36 18.46
N THR A 168 -13.40 -3.45 19.69
CA THR A 168 -12.53 -4.56 20.12
C THR A 168 -13.29 -5.67 20.84
N ASP A 169 -14.45 -5.37 21.44
CA ASP A 169 -15.14 -6.32 22.31
C ASP A 169 -15.81 -7.45 21.53
N ARG A 170 -15.25 -8.65 21.65
CA ARG A 170 -15.77 -9.86 20.99
C ARG A 170 -17.16 -10.23 21.46
N ARG A 171 -17.56 -9.86 22.68
CA ARG A 171 -18.90 -10.16 23.23
C ARG A 171 -19.96 -9.36 22.48
N TYR A 172 -19.68 -8.08 22.23
CA TYR A 172 -20.57 -7.24 21.45
C TYR A 172 -20.72 -7.75 20.03
N ILE A 173 -19.63 -8.18 19.39
CA ILE A 173 -19.70 -8.69 18.01
C ILE A 173 -20.42 -10.04 17.93
N ALA A 174 -20.24 -10.92 18.93
CA ALA A 174 -21.02 -12.14 19.04
C ALA A 174 -22.53 -11.83 19.21
N TRP A 175 -22.89 -10.85 20.03
CA TRP A 175 -24.28 -10.39 20.17
C TRP A 175 -24.83 -9.78 18.87
N LEU A 176 -24.03 -8.93 18.23
CA LEU A 176 -24.37 -8.30 16.97
C LEU A 176 -24.57 -9.34 15.85
N SER A 177 -23.89 -10.50 15.92
CA SER A 177 -24.17 -11.65 15.05
C SER A 177 -25.59 -12.20 15.27
N VAL A 178 -26.07 -12.27 16.52
CA VAL A 178 -27.44 -12.69 16.85
C VAL A 178 -28.46 -11.68 16.32
N VAL A 179 -28.19 -10.38 16.48
CA VAL A 179 -29.03 -9.30 15.92
C VAL A 179 -29.06 -9.38 14.40
N ALA A 180 -27.93 -9.66 13.74
CA ALA A 180 -27.86 -9.85 12.29
C ALA A 180 -28.67 -11.08 11.83
N VAL A 181 -28.70 -12.16 12.61
CA VAL A 181 -29.55 -13.33 12.33
C VAL A 181 -31.04 -12.97 12.46
N ALA A 182 -31.42 -12.22 13.50
CA ALA A 182 -32.79 -11.73 13.68
C ALA A 182 -33.24 -10.80 12.53
N TYR A 183 -32.35 -9.92 12.08
CA TYR A 183 -32.57 -9.10 10.88
C TYR A 183 -32.77 -9.96 9.63
N ASN A 184 -31.86 -10.90 9.36
CA ASN A 184 -31.96 -11.79 8.20
C ASN A 184 -33.25 -12.63 8.22
N TYR A 185 -33.66 -13.12 9.40
CA TYR A 185 -34.94 -13.80 9.56
C TYR A 185 -36.11 -12.92 9.08
N ASN A 186 -36.18 -11.68 9.58
CA ASN A 186 -37.24 -10.75 9.18
C ASN A 186 -37.17 -10.43 7.69
N SER A 187 -35.99 -10.09 7.15
CA SER A 187 -35.84 -9.72 5.75
C SER A 187 -36.22 -10.83 4.78
N TRP A 188 -35.83 -12.09 5.05
CA TRP A 188 -36.11 -13.22 4.17
C TRP A 188 -37.52 -13.76 4.33
N PHE A 189 -37.96 -14.00 5.57
CA PHE A 189 -39.26 -14.63 5.79
C PHE A 189 -40.42 -13.64 5.70
N ALA A 190 -40.23 -12.33 5.95
CA ALA A 190 -41.31 -11.37 5.72
C ALA A 190 -41.64 -11.26 4.22
N THR A 191 -40.62 -11.19 3.34
CA THR A 191 -40.83 -11.14 1.88
C THR A 191 -41.37 -12.46 1.34
N ALA A 192 -40.86 -13.60 1.81
CA ALA A 192 -41.39 -14.91 1.43
C ALA A 192 -42.87 -15.06 1.79
N ARG A 193 -43.22 -14.71 3.03
CA ARG A 193 -44.60 -14.80 3.54
C ARG A 193 -45.53 -13.77 2.89
N LEU A 194 -45.00 -12.67 2.32
CA LEU A 194 -45.81 -11.69 1.61
C LEU A 194 -46.19 -12.20 0.21
N ALA A 195 -45.29 -12.93 -0.45
CA ALA A 195 -45.50 -13.42 -1.80
C ALA A 195 -46.22 -14.77 -1.84
N PHE A 196 -45.76 -15.75 -1.06
CA PHE A 196 -46.24 -17.13 -1.11
C PHE A 196 -47.32 -17.40 -0.05
N PRO A 197 -48.27 -18.32 -0.32
CA PRO A 197 -49.36 -18.67 0.60
C PRO A 197 -48.89 -19.59 1.74
N PHE A 198 -47.98 -19.08 2.58
CA PHE A 198 -47.45 -19.81 3.74
C PHE A 198 -48.26 -19.59 5.03
N HIS A 199 -49.31 -18.77 4.97
CA HIS A 199 -50.22 -18.53 6.08
C HIS A 199 -51.26 -19.64 6.17
N ASN A 200 -51.22 -20.40 7.26
CA ASN A 200 -52.14 -21.49 7.53
C ASN A 200 -52.42 -21.53 9.04
N ALA A 201 -53.63 -21.93 9.45
CA ALA A 201 -54.02 -21.98 10.86
C ALA A 201 -53.06 -22.82 11.73
N THR A 202 -52.44 -23.85 11.15
CA THR A 202 -51.46 -24.73 11.81
C THR A 202 -50.05 -24.14 11.88
N VAL A 203 -49.63 -23.35 10.89
CA VAL A 203 -48.25 -22.83 10.77
C VAL A 203 -48.13 -21.44 11.42
N ASN A 204 -49.22 -20.66 11.46
CA ASN A 204 -49.26 -19.31 12.03
C ASN A 204 -48.74 -19.23 13.49
N PRO A 205 -49.06 -20.17 14.40
CA PRO A 205 -48.49 -20.16 15.75
C PRO A 205 -46.96 -20.25 15.78
N TYR A 206 -46.36 -21.05 14.89
CA TYR A 206 -44.91 -21.16 14.77
C TYR A 206 -44.29 -19.87 14.23
N TRP A 207 -44.94 -19.24 13.25
CA TRP A 207 -44.50 -17.94 12.75
C TRP A 207 -44.49 -16.89 13.86
N ILE A 208 -45.58 -16.80 14.63
CA ILE A 208 -45.70 -15.88 15.76
C ILE A 208 -44.60 -16.15 16.80
N PHE A 209 -44.29 -17.42 17.09
CA PHE A 209 -43.22 -17.76 18.02
C PHE A 209 -41.85 -17.21 17.58
N PHE A 210 -41.44 -17.48 16.33
CA PHE A 210 -40.15 -17.00 15.82
C PHE A 210 -40.12 -15.47 15.64
N ASP A 211 -41.25 -14.88 15.27
CA ASP A 211 -41.47 -13.44 15.19
C ASP A 211 -41.26 -12.76 16.55
N VAL A 212 -41.84 -13.30 17.62
CA VAL A 212 -41.65 -12.82 19.00
C VAL A 212 -40.22 -13.00 19.46
N VAL A 213 -39.57 -14.12 19.14
CA VAL A 213 -38.14 -14.35 19.46
C VAL A 213 -37.26 -13.30 18.80
N SER A 214 -37.51 -12.98 17.52
CA SER A 214 -36.78 -11.93 16.80
C SER A 214 -37.00 -10.55 17.42
N ASP A 215 -38.23 -10.21 17.79
CA ASP A 215 -38.55 -8.95 18.48
C ASP A 215 -37.87 -8.87 19.86
N ILE A 216 -37.83 -9.96 20.64
CA ILE A 216 -37.10 -10.02 21.92
C ILE A 216 -35.61 -9.73 21.74
N VAL A 217 -34.96 -10.29 20.70
CA VAL A 217 -33.56 -10.00 20.41
C VAL A 217 -33.35 -8.50 20.17
N ASN A 218 -34.21 -7.86 19.38
CA ASN A 218 -34.13 -6.42 19.11
C ASN A 218 -34.38 -5.58 20.37
N VAL A 219 -35.34 -5.97 21.23
CA VAL A 219 -35.58 -5.30 22.52
C VAL A 219 -34.35 -5.39 23.41
N ILE A 220 -33.75 -6.57 23.54
CA ILE A 220 -32.53 -6.77 24.32
C ILE A 220 -31.41 -5.88 23.77
N ASP A 221 -31.22 -5.79 22.45
CA ASP A 221 -30.20 -4.94 21.85
C ASP A 221 -30.36 -3.47 22.28
N ILE A 222 -31.57 -2.91 22.16
CA ILE A 222 -31.86 -1.49 22.45
C ILE A 222 -31.79 -1.17 23.94
N VAL A 223 -32.24 -2.07 24.80
CA VAL A 223 -32.28 -1.85 26.25
C VAL A 223 -30.92 -2.05 26.88
N ILE A 224 -30.22 -3.11 26.47
CA ILE A 224 -29.05 -3.61 27.21
C ILE A 224 -27.74 -3.21 26.53
N TRP A 225 -27.62 -3.37 25.21
CA TRP A 225 -26.33 -3.26 24.52
C TRP A 225 -26.04 -1.86 24.00
N GLN A 226 -26.96 -1.29 23.22
CA GLN A 226 -26.77 0.02 22.58
C GLN A 226 -26.46 1.16 23.58
N PRO A 227 -27.11 1.26 24.76
CA PRO A 227 -26.81 2.33 25.72
C PRO A 227 -25.44 2.21 26.42
N ARG A 228 -24.77 1.05 26.32
CA ARG A 228 -23.46 0.78 26.95
C ARG A 228 -22.28 1.06 26.04
N LEU A 229 -22.53 1.34 24.76
CA LEU A 229 -21.47 1.56 23.79
C LEU A 229 -20.68 2.83 24.14
N GLN A 230 -19.36 2.69 24.16
CA GLN A 230 -18.45 3.82 24.29
C GLN A 230 -18.49 4.63 22.99
N PHE A 231 -18.37 5.94 23.12
CA PHE A 231 -18.33 6.86 21.99
C PHE A 231 -17.17 7.84 22.16
N VAL A 232 -16.67 8.35 21.03
CA VAL A 232 -15.59 9.33 21.03
C VAL A 232 -16.19 10.74 21.00
N LYS A 233 -15.78 11.60 21.92
CA LYS A 233 -16.17 13.01 21.95
C LYS A 233 -14.93 13.86 22.18
N ALA A 234 -14.64 14.76 21.25
CA ALA A 234 -13.47 15.64 21.28
C ALA A 234 -12.12 14.89 21.41
N GLY A 235 -12.04 13.66 20.88
CA GLY A 235 -10.84 12.80 20.95
C GLY A 235 -10.81 11.86 22.16
N ASP A 236 -11.65 12.07 23.17
CA ASP A 236 -11.72 11.21 24.35
C ASP A 236 -12.75 10.09 24.19
N ILE A 237 -12.37 8.88 24.62
CA ILE A 237 -13.29 7.74 24.72
C ILE A 237 -14.09 7.88 26.01
N ILE A 238 -15.37 8.24 25.88
CA ILE A 238 -16.26 8.38 27.03
C ILE A 238 -16.69 6.99 27.50
N LYS A 239 -16.28 6.64 28.72
CA LYS A 239 -16.59 5.35 29.39
C LYS A 239 -17.66 5.47 30.48
N ASP A 240 -18.32 6.63 30.58
CA ASP A 240 -19.39 6.87 31.54
C ASP A 240 -20.74 6.40 31.01
N LYS A 241 -21.39 5.47 31.74
CA LYS A 241 -22.67 4.85 31.39
C LYS A 241 -23.78 5.89 31.22
N VAL A 242 -23.82 6.91 32.09
CA VAL A 242 -24.88 7.94 32.03
C VAL A 242 -24.74 8.75 30.74
N GLN A 243 -23.51 9.13 30.39
CA GLN A 243 -23.22 9.87 29.17
C GLN A 243 -23.46 9.04 27.91
N SER A 244 -23.06 7.76 27.89
CA SER A 244 -23.35 6.83 26.77
C SER A 244 -24.86 6.67 26.53
N LYS A 245 -25.64 6.52 27.60
CA LYS A 245 -27.10 6.40 27.51
C LYS A 245 -27.77 7.67 26.98
N VAL A 246 -27.34 8.85 27.47
CA VAL A 246 -27.82 10.14 26.97
C VAL A 246 -27.41 10.37 25.51
N HIS A 247 -26.18 9.97 25.14
CA HIS A 247 -25.70 10.07 23.78
C HIS A 247 -26.53 9.19 22.82
N TYR A 248 -26.75 7.93 23.18
CA TYR A 248 -27.57 7.01 22.38
C TYR A 248 -28.99 7.53 22.18
N ARG A 249 -29.66 8.01 23.24
CA ARG A 249 -31.03 8.54 23.15
C ARG A 249 -31.19 9.77 22.27
N LYS A 250 -30.15 10.61 22.22
CA LYS A 250 -30.12 11.80 21.35
C LYS A 250 -29.75 11.44 19.90
N SER A 251 -29.16 10.27 19.69
CA SER A 251 -28.79 9.81 18.35
C SER A 251 -30.02 9.46 17.53
N LEU A 252 -29.93 9.69 16.21
CA LEU A 252 -30.96 9.27 15.25
C LEU A 252 -31.19 7.75 15.31
N ARG A 253 -30.13 6.99 15.65
CA ARG A 253 -30.18 5.54 15.79
C ARG A 253 -31.22 5.06 16.78
N PHE A 254 -31.38 5.75 17.93
CA PHE A 254 -32.41 5.38 18.90
C PHE A 254 -33.82 5.57 18.33
N LYS A 255 -34.03 6.59 17.49
CA LYS A 255 -35.33 6.85 16.85
C LYS A 255 -35.68 5.78 15.82
N THR A 256 -34.71 5.37 14.98
CA THR A 256 -34.89 4.27 14.02
C THR A 256 -35.09 2.92 14.72
N ASP A 257 -34.36 2.70 15.80
CA ASP A 257 -34.48 1.52 16.66
C ASP A 257 -35.87 1.40 17.31
N ILE A 258 -36.42 2.47 17.88
CA ILE A 258 -37.78 2.47 18.43
C ILE A 258 -38.83 2.17 17.36
N PHE A 259 -38.73 2.83 16.20
CA PHE A 259 -39.69 2.64 15.12
C PHE A 259 -39.69 1.19 14.60
N SER A 260 -38.52 0.55 14.59
CA SER A 260 -38.37 -0.84 14.16
C SER A 260 -39.05 -1.87 15.06
N ILE A 261 -39.34 -1.52 16.33
CA ILE A 261 -39.97 -2.41 17.32
C ILE A 261 -41.48 -2.17 17.46
N LEU A 262 -42.02 -1.12 16.84
CA LEU A 262 -43.45 -0.82 16.94
C LEU A 262 -44.30 -2.06 16.57
N PRO A 263 -45.18 -2.52 17.47
CA PRO A 263 -45.90 -3.79 17.32
C PRO A 263 -47.10 -3.64 16.39
N PHE A 264 -46.87 -3.24 15.15
CA PHE A 264 -47.92 -3.15 14.12
C PHE A 264 -48.59 -4.50 13.86
N ASP A 265 -47.98 -5.61 14.28
CA ASP A 265 -48.53 -6.96 14.16
C ASP A 265 -49.78 -7.19 14.99
N LEU A 266 -50.01 -6.37 16.03
CA LEU A 266 -51.26 -6.42 16.80
C LEU A 266 -52.47 -6.06 15.94
N LEU A 267 -52.27 -5.39 14.80
CA LEU A 267 -53.33 -5.14 13.81
C LEU A 267 -53.88 -6.45 13.22
N CYS A 268 -53.12 -7.56 13.24
CA CYS A 268 -53.59 -8.89 12.85
C CYS A 268 -54.71 -9.44 13.76
N LEU A 269 -54.97 -8.83 14.92
CA LEU A 269 -56.12 -9.20 15.76
C LEU A 269 -57.45 -8.66 15.18
N ARG A 270 -57.40 -7.59 14.37
CA ARG A 270 -58.58 -6.94 13.78
C ARG A 270 -58.70 -7.12 12.27
N PHE A 271 -57.57 -7.30 11.59
CA PHE A 271 -57.42 -7.48 10.15
C PHE A 271 -56.88 -8.88 9.80
N PRO A 272 -57.00 -9.33 8.53
CA PRO A 272 -56.40 -10.59 8.10
C PRO A 272 -54.90 -10.64 8.42
N PHE A 273 -54.43 -11.83 8.79
CA PHE A 273 -53.01 -12.05 9.09
C PHE A 273 -52.19 -11.73 7.84
N SER A 274 -51.34 -10.70 7.94
CA SER A 274 -50.50 -10.23 6.83
C SER A 274 -49.10 -9.92 7.32
N SER A 275 -48.09 -10.33 6.56
CA SER A 275 -46.68 -10.05 6.85
C SER A 275 -46.28 -8.61 6.54
N LEU A 276 -47.18 -7.81 5.93
CA LEU A 276 -46.95 -6.40 5.60
C LEU A 276 -46.63 -5.58 6.86
N TYR A 277 -47.31 -5.88 7.96
CA TYR A 277 -47.16 -5.15 9.23
C TYR A 277 -45.76 -5.33 9.87
N ARG A 278 -44.98 -6.32 9.40
CA ARG A 278 -43.60 -6.58 9.86
C ARG A 278 -42.52 -5.85 9.07
N LEU A 279 -42.85 -5.16 7.97
CA LEU A 279 -41.85 -4.50 7.12
C LEU A 279 -41.10 -3.38 7.86
N ASN A 280 -41.64 -2.82 8.95
CA ASN A 280 -40.94 -1.86 9.80
C ASN A 280 -39.64 -2.41 10.40
N ARG A 281 -39.49 -3.74 10.53
CA ARG A 281 -38.26 -4.38 11.03
C ARG A 281 -37.10 -4.28 10.03
N CYS A 282 -37.36 -4.05 8.74
CA CYS A 282 -36.32 -3.87 7.72
C CYS A 282 -35.51 -2.58 7.92
N ILE A 283 -35.99 -1.62 8.71
CA ILE A 283 -35.28 -0.37 9.03
C ILE A 283 -33.97 -0.64 9.79
N ARG A 284 -33.86 -1.79 10.48
CA ARG A 284 -32.64 -2.23 11.18
C ARG A 284 -31.50 -2.69 10.27
N ILE A 285 -31.55 -2.42 8.98
CA ILE A 285 -30.47 -2.74 8.04
C ILE A 285 -29.13 -2.13 8.45
N GLU A 286 -29.13 -0.97 9.13
CA GLU A 286 -27.92 -0.35 9.68
C GLU A 286 -27.18 -1.26 10.67
N SER A 287 -27.91 -2.03 11.49
CA SER A 287 -27.31 -2.99 12.43
C SER A 287 -26.63 -4.16 11.71
N PHE A 288 -27.15 -4.58 10.55
CA PHE A 288 -26.51 -5.59 9.71
C PHE A 288 -25.22 -5.06 9.06
N PHE A 289 -25.22 -3.82 8.58
CA PHE A 289 -24.00 -3.21 8.04
C PHE A 289 -22.93 -3.02 9.13
N GLU A 290 -23.33 -2.57 10.33
CA GLU A 290 -22.40 -2.51 11.45
C GLU A 290 -21.84 -3.90 11.79
N PHE A 291 -22.69 -4.92 11.87
CA PHE A 291 -22.23 -6.30 12.05
C PHE A 291 -21.18 -6.69 11.01
N SER A 292 -21.48 -6.44 9.74
CA SER A 292 -20.61 -6.77 8.62
C SER A 292 -19.25 -6.09 8.76
N ASP A 293 -19.23 -4.78 9.03
CA ASP A 293 -17.98 -4.00 9.13
C ASP A 293 -17.15 -4.44 10.33
N ARG A 294 -17.79 -4.72 11.47
CA ARG A 294 -17.12 -5.19 12.68
C ARG A 294 -16.56 -6.59 12.49
N LEU A 295 -17.33 -7.50 11.90
CA LEU A 295 -16.86 -8.85 11.60
C LEU A 295 -15.67 -8.81 10.64
N GLU A 296 -15.75 -7.98 9.59
CA GLU A 296 -14.66 -7.79 8.61
C GLU A 296 -13.36 -7.33 9.28
N SER A 297 -13.43 -6.39 10.23
CA SER A 297 -12.26 -5.86 10.94
C SER A 297 -11.54 -6.88 11.83
N ILE A 298 -12.26 -7.88 12.35
CA ILE A 298 -11.69 -8.87 13.29
C ILE A 298 -11.15 -10.10 12.58
N MET A 299 -11.71 -10.48 11.44
CA MET A 299 -11.24 -11.67 10.75
C MET A 299 -9.84 -11.46 10.19
N ALA A 300 -8.94 -12.39 10.49
CA ALA A 300 -7.60 -12.45 9.90
C ALA A 300 -7.60 -12.47 8.36
N LYS A 301 -8.73 -12.88 7.75
CA LYS A 301 -8.94 -12.96 6.31
C LYS A 301 -10.25 -12.30 5.90
N ALA A 302 -10.28 -10.96 5.93
CA ALA A 302 -11.42 -10.14 5.55
C ALA A 302 -12.06 -10.52 4.20
N TYR A 303 -11.26 -10.98 3.23
CA TYR A 303 -11.76 -11.39 1.91
C TYR A 303 -12.77 -12.54 1.96
N ILE A 304 -12.70 -13.46 2.94
CA ILE A 304 -13.64 -14.59 3.06
C ILE A 304 -15.06 -14.09 3.31
N TRP A 305 -15.20 -13.12 4.20
CA TRP A 305 -16.49 -12.51 4.48
C TRP A 305 -16.99 -11.64 3.35
N ARG A 306 -16.10 -10.92 2.66
CA ARG A 306 -16.48 -10.17 1.45
C ARG A 306 -17.14 -11.10 0.42
N VAL A 307 -16.55 -12.28 0.15
CA VAL A 307 -17.20 -13.30 -0.69
C VAL A 307 -18.55 -13.73 -0.11
N GLY A 308 -18.60 -14.14 1.15
CA GLY A 308 -19.82 -14.63 1.79
C GLY A 308 -20.97 -13.61 1.75
N ARG A 309 -20.68 -12.35 2.03
CA ARG A 309 -21.61 -11.22 1.98
C ARG A 309 -22.12 -10.96 0.56
N THR A 310 -21.23 -10.87 -0.43
CA THR A 310 -21.60 -10.67 -1.83
C THR A 310 -22.46 -11.84 -2.35
N THR A 311 -22.11 -13.08 -2.02
CA THR A 311 -22.94 -14.25 -2.32
C THR A 311 -24.30 -14.17 -1.62
N GLY A 312 -24.35 -13.74 -0.35
CA GLY A 312 -25.61 -13.51 0.38
C GLY A 312 -26.51 -12.49 -0.31
N TYR A 313 -25.97 -11.38 -0.81
CA TYR A 313 -26.72 -10.39 -1.59
C TYR A 313 -27.28 -10.95 -2.88
N LEU A 314 -26.50 -11.75 -3.62
CA LEU A 314 -27.00 -12.45 -4.81
C LEU A 314 -28.17 -13.38 -4.46
N LEU A 315 -28.01 -14.24 -3.44
CA LEU A 315 -29.06 -15.17 -3.04
C LEU A 315 -30.33 -14.45 -2.57
N PHE A 316 -30.19 -13.31 -1.88
CA PHE A 316 -31.33 -12.49 -1.49
C PHE A 316 -32.01 -11.81 -2.69
N MET A 317 -31.26 -11.32 -3.68
CA MET A 317 -31.85 -10.77 -4.91
C MET A 317 -32.58 -11.84 -5.73
N LEU A 318 -32.03 -13.05 -5.81
CA LEU A 318 -32.71 -14.21 -6.39
C LEU A 318 -34.01 -14.54 -5.65
N HIS A 319 -33.99 -14.49 -4.31
CA HIS A 319 -35.16 -14.67 -3.48
C HIS A 319 -36.24 -13.61 -3.76
N LEU A 320 -35.88 -12.33 -3.82
CA LEU A 320 -36.81 -11.24 -4.14
C LEU A 320 -37.40 -11.38 -5.54
N ASN A 321 -36.57 -11.77 -6.52
CA ASN A 321 -37.02 -12.01 -7.89
C ASN A 321 -37.99 -13.19 -7.98
N ALA A 322 -37.74 -14.27 -7.24
CA ALA A 322 -38.64 -15.41 -7.13
C ALA A 322 -40.00 -15.00 -6.53
N CYS A 323 -39.98 -14.18 -5.48
CA CYS A 323 -41.19 -13.63 -4.87
C CYS A 323 -41.98 -12.75 -5.86
N ALA A 324 -41.30 -11.86 -6.59
CA ALA A 324 -41.91 -11.00 -7.59
C ALA A 324 -42.53 -11.81 -8.76
N TYR A 325 -41.83 -12.85 -9.23
CA TYR A 325 -42.31 -13.74 -10.28
C TYR A 325 -43.54 -14.55 -9.85
N TYR A 326 -43.58 -15.00 -8.59
CA TYR A 326 -44.78 -15.68 -8.06
C TYR A 326 -45.98 -14.74 -8.00
N ILE A 327 -45.80 -13.50 -7.53
CA ILE A 327 -46.87 -12.48 -7.51
C ILE A 327 -47.33 -12.16 -8.94
N ALA A 328 -46.40 -12.02 -9.88
CA ALA A 328 -46.70 -11.81 -11.29
C ALA A 328 -47.52 -12.97 -11.88
N SER A 329 -47.12 -14.22 -11.59
CA SER A 329 -47.85 -15.42 -11.99
C SER A 329 -49.25 -15.48 -11.39
N LEU A 330 -49.40 -15.09 -10.12
CA LEU A 330 -50.71 -15.04 -9.46
C LEU A 330 -51.63 -14.00 -10.12
N SER A 331 -51.09 -12.84 -10.49
CA SER A 331 -51.84 -11.74 -11.12
C SER A 331 -52.36 -12.07 -12.53
N GLN A 332 -51.65 -12.93 -13.27
CA GLN A 332 -52.07 -13.44 -14.59
C GLN A 332 -52.93 -14.71 -14.49
N GLY A 333 -53.07 -15.27 -13.30
CA GLY A 333 -53.70 -16.58 -13.06
C GLY A 333 -52.69 -17.72 -13.17
N LEU A 334 -52.72 -18.62 -12.19
CA LEU A 334 -51.85 -19.80 -12.18
C LEU A 334 -52.21 -20.76 -13.32
N ALA A 335 -51.19 -21.35 -13.95
CA ALA A 335 -51.32 -22.26 -15.09
C ALA A 335 -52.09 -21.70 -16.32
N SER A 336 -52.20 -20.37 -16.44
CA SER A 336 -52.88 -19.73 -17.59
C SER A 336 -52.03 -19.72 -18.86
N SER A 337 -50.71 -19.63 -18.72
CA SER A 337 -49.72 -19.63 -19.80
C SER A 337 -48.58 -20.61 -19.50
N THR A 338 -47.73 -20.88 -20.50
CA THR A 338 -46.51 -21.68 -20.31
C THR A 338 -45.43 -20.95 -19.51
N TRP A 339 -45.53 -19.62 -19.41
CA TRP A 339 -44.57 -18.77 -18.69
C TRP A 339 -44.88 -18.65 -17.20
N VAL A 340 -46.16 -18.64 -16.81
CA VAL A 340 -46.55 -18.55 -15.39
C VAL A 340 -46.31 -19.86 -14.64
N TYR A 341 -46.20 -19.76 -13.31
CA TYR A 341 -46.17 -20.94 -12.45
C TYR A 341 -47.43 -21.81 -12.64
N ASP A 342 -47.22 -23.10 -12.95
CA ASP A 342 -48.25 -24.10 -13.27
C ASP A 342 -48.98 -24.69 -12.05
N GLY A 343 -48.62 -24.26 -10.84
CA GLY A 343 -49.25 -24.75 -9.61
C GLY A 343 -48.70 -26.09 -9.09
N GLN A 344 -47.80 -26.76 -9.83
CA GLN A 344 -47.33 -28.11 -9.48
C GLN A 344 -46.04 -28.07 -8.64
N GLY A 345 -45.96 -28.94 -7.62
CA GLY A 345 -44.81 -29.03 -6.73
C GLY A 345 -44.67 -27.85 -5.77
N THR A 346 -43.45 -27.58 -5.32
CA THR A 346 -43.20 -26.48 -4.37
C THR A 346 -43.05 -25.14 -5.11
N ALA A 347 -44.04 -24.25 -4.93
CA ALA A 347 -44.07 -22.94 -5.57
C ALA A 347 -42.76 -22.16 -5.41
N TYR A 348 -42.21 -22.11 -4.18
CA TYR A 348 -40.95 -21.44 -3.90
C TYR A 348 -39.79 -21.97 -4.76
N LEU A 349 -39.62 -23.29 -4.83
CA LEU A 349 -38.50 -23.90 -5.53
C LEU A 349 -38.59 -23.66 -7.04
N ARG A 350 -39.79 -23.74 -7.63
CA ARG A 350 -39.99 -23.47 -9.06
C ARG A 350 -39.78 -22.01 -9.41
N CYS A 351 -40.33 -21.09 -8.62
CA CYS A 351 -40.11 -19.66 -8.81
C CYS A 351 -38.65 -19.26 -8.58
N TYR A 352 -37.96 -19.90 -7.63
CA TYR A 352 -36.52 -19.69 -7.41
C TYR A 352 -35.68 -20.22 -8.56
N TYR A 353 -36.04 -21.38 -9.12
CA TYR A 353 -35.41 -21.91 -10.33
C TYR A 353 -35.58 -20.98 -11.53
N PHE A 354 -36.77 -20.41 -11.72
CA PHE A 354 -37.00 -19.35 -12.71
C PHE A 354 -36.09 -18.15 -12.48
N ALA A 355 -36.07 -17.61 -11.25
CA ALA A 355 -35.26 -16.46 -10.87
C ALA A 355 -33.76 -16.66 -11.11
N VAL A 356 -33.24 -17.85 -10.81
CA VAL A 356 -31.84 -18.23 -11.09
C VAL A 356 -31.55 -18.17 -12.58
N ARG A 357 -32.42 -18.75 -13.42
CA ARG A 357 -32.19 -18.79 -14.87
C ARG A 357 -32.37 -17.43 -15.54
N SER A 358 -33.26 -16.59 -15.02
CA SER A 358 -33.46 -15.22 -15.53
C SER A 358 -32.36 -14.27 -15.07
N LEU A 359 -32.01 -14.24 -13.79
CA LEU A 359 -31.13 -13.22 -13.22
C LEU A 359 -29.64 -13.52 -13.51
N ILE A 360 -29.27 -14.80 -13.68
CA ILE A 360 -27.90 -15.23 -14.06
C ILE A 360 -27.79 -15.45 -15.59
N ASN A 361 -28.85 -15.21 -16.36
CA ASN A 361 -28.88 -15.34 -17.83
C ASN A 361 -28.48 -16.75 -18.35
N ILE A 362 -28.91 -17.82 -17.68
CA ILE A 362 -28.65 -19.21 -18.10
C ILE A 362 -29.56 -19.63 -19.28
N GLY A 363 -30.63 -18.86 -19.56
CA GLY A 363 -31.54 -19.09 -20.67
C GLY A 363 -32.45 -20.32 -20.49
N GLY A 364 -33.18 -20.67 -21.55
CA GLY A 364 -34.12 -21.81 -21.58
C GLY A 364 -35.35 -21.63 -20.68
N LEU A 365 -35.79 -20.39 -20.49
CA LEU A 365 -37.07 -20.05 -19.86
C LEU A 365 -38.21 -20.22 -20.87
N PRO A 366 -39.44 -20.54 -20.43
CA PRO A 366 -40.60 -20.56 -21.32
C PRO A 366 -40.82 -19.19 -21.97
N GLU A 367 -41.36 -19.18 -23.18
CA GLU A 367 -41.60 -17.95 -23.92
C GLU A 367 -42.78 -17.17 -23.31
N PRO A 368 -42.59 -15.87 -22.98
CA PRO A 368 -43.69 -15.03 -22.52
C PRO A 368 -44.66 -14.73 -23.67
N ILE A 369 -45.96 -14.84 -23.40
CA ILE A 369 -47.03 -14.72 -24.39
C ILE A 369 -47.71 -13.35 -24.26
N THR A 370 -48.04 -12.95 -23.03
CA THR A 370 -48.78 -11.69 -22.80
C THR A 370 -47.85 -10.48 -22.76
N THR A 371 -48.36 -9.29 -23.07
CA THR A 371 -47.57 -8.03 -23.01
C THR A 371 -46.95 -7.80 -21.63
N PHE A 372 -47.67 -8.18 -20.57
CA PHE A 372 -47.18 -8.10 -19.19
C PHE A 372 -46.03 -9.06 -18.95
N GLU A 373 -46.15 -10.33 -19.37
CA GLU A 373 -45.07 -11.32 -19.25
C GLU A 373 -43.83 -10.90 -20.02
N ILE A 374 -44.00 -10.38 -21.24
CA ILE A 374 -42.90 -9.89 -22.08
C ILE A 374 -42.19 -8.74 -21.37
N THR A 375 -42.94 -7.76 -20.86
CA THR A 375 -42.37 -6.59 -20.18
C THR A 375 -41.67 -6.99 -18.89
N PHE A 376 -42.28 -7.86 -18.08
CA PHE A 376 -41.65 -8.39 -16.86
C PHE A 376 -40.36 -9.13 -17.19
N GLN A 377 -40.37 -10.01 -18.19
CA GLN A 377 -39.20 -10.79 -18.61
C GLN A 377 -38.09 -9.89 -19.14
N MET A 378 -38.42 -8.86 -19.94
CA MET A 378 -37.44 -7.88 -20.43
C MET A 378 -36.82 -7.09 -19.28
N CYS A 379 -37.62 -6.57 -18.35
CA CYS A 379 -37.11 -5.89 -17.16
C CYS A 379 -36.22 -6.81 -16.32
N ASN A 380 -36.60 -8.08 -16.18
CA ASN A 380 -35.85 -9.06 -15.41
C ASN A 380 -34.48 -9.35 -16.04
N PHE A 381 -34.41 -9.53 -17.37
CA PHE A 381 -33.12 -9.67 -18.06
C PHE A 381 -32.26 -8.42 -17.94
N PHE A 382 -32.85 -7.23 -18.07
CA PHE A 382 -32.11 -5.98 -17.91
C PHE A 382 -31.49 -5.88 -16.51
N ILE A 383 -32.28 -6.09 -15.45
CA ILE A 383 -31.79 -6.12 -14.06
C ILE A 383 -30.76 -7.23 -13.86
N GLY A 384 -30.99 -8.42 -14.43
CA GLY A 384 -30.08 -9.57 -14.35
C GLY A 384 -28.69 -9.27 -14.89
N VAL A 385 -28.60 -8.61 -16.06
CA VAL A 385 -27.31 -8.18 -16.63
C VAL A 385 -26.55 -7.25 -15.67
N PHE A 386 -27.21 -6.27 -15.05
CA PHE A 386 -26.56 -5.38 -14.08
C PHE A 386 -26.12 -6.11 -12.81
N VAL A 387 -26.99 -6.95 -12.24
CA VAL A 387 -26.68 -7.72 -11.03
C VAL A 387 -25.50 -8.66 -11.28
N PHE A 388 -25.55 -9.43 -12.36
CA PHE A 388 -24.50 -10.38 -12.71
C PHE A 388 -23.16 -9.68 -13.02
N SER A 389 -23.19 -8.58 -13.78
CA SER A 389 -21.99 -7.77 -14.07
C SER A 389 -21.36 -7.19 -12.79
N SER A 390 -22.18 -6.64 -11.89
CA SER A 390 -21.70 -6.12 -10.60
C SER A 390 -21.04 -7.21 -9.74
N LEU A 391 -21.62 -8.41 -9.71
CA LEU A 391 -21.07 -9.54 -8.97
C LEU A 391 -19.71 -9.99 -9.50
N ILE A 392 -19.55 -10.07 -10.83
CA ILE A 392 -18.25 -10.38 -11.45
C ILE A 392 -17.21 -9.31 -11.06
N GLY A 393 -17.60 -8.03 -11.10
CA GLY A 393 -16.72 -6.92 -10.67
C GLY A 393 -16.25 -7.06 -9.22
N GLN A 394 -17.19 -7.30 -8.29
CA GLN A 394 -16.86 -7.50 -6.88
C GLN A 394 -15.98 -8.72 -6.65
N MET A 395 -16.28 -9.85 -7.32
CA MET A 395 -15.47 -11.06 -7.20
C MET A 395 -14.03 -10.84 -7.68
N ARG A 396 -13.83 -10.10 -8.77
CA ARG A 396 -12.51 -9.70 -9.25
C ARG A 396 -11.76 -8.90 -8.19
N ASP A 397 -12.40 -7.90 -7.58
CA ASP A 397 -11.77 -7.04 -6.59
C ASP A 397 -11.40 -7.83 -5.31
N VAL A 398 -12.26 -8.77 -4.89
CA VAL A 398 -11.98 -9.66 -3.75
C VAL A 398 -10.82 -10.62 -4.04
N ILE A 399 -10.77 -11.20 -5.24
CA ILE A 399 -9.64 -12.04 -5.68
C ILE A 399 -8.36 -11.21 -5.72
N GLY A 400 -8.41 -10.00 -6.28
CA GLY A 400 -7.29 -9.07 -6.33
C GLY A 400 -6.72 -8.75 -4.95
N ALA A 401 -7.60 -8.47 -3.97
CA ALA A 401 -7.19 -8.26 -2.59
C ALA A 401 -6.61 -9.52 -1.93
N ALA A 402 -7.17 -10.70 -2.21
CA ALA A 402 -6.70 -11.97 -1.65
C ALA A 402 -5.32 -12.39 -2.19
N THR A 403 -5.01 -12.06 -3.45
CA THR A 403 -3.73 -12.39 -4.09
C THR A 403 -2.74 -11.23 -4.11
N ALA A 404 -3.07 -10.07 -3.52
CA ALA A 404 -2.29 -8.83 -3.63
C ALA A 404 -0.80 -9.02 -3.28
N GLY A 405 -0.48 -9.70 -2.17
CA GLY A 405 0.90 -9.97 -1.78
C GLY A 405 1.65 -10.86 -2.78
N GLN A 406 1.00 -11.93 -3.28
CA GLN A 406 1.61 -12.80 -4.29
C GLN A 406 1.80 -12.07 -5.62
N THR A 407 0.85 -11.23 -6.01
CA THR A 407 0.95 -10.41 -7.22
C THR A 407 2.11 -9.42 -7.11
N TYR A 408 2.27 -8.75 -5.95
CA TYR A 408 3.40 -7.85 -5.69
C TYR A 408 4.75 -8.58 -5.78
N PHE A 409 4.86 -9.74 -5.15
CA PHE A 409 6.06 -10.58 -5.22
C PHE A 409 6.41 -10.96 -6.66
N ARG A 410 5.42 -11.46 -7.42
CA ARG A 410 5.62 -11.83 -8.83
C ARG A 410 6.01 -10.63 -9.67
N ALA A 411 5.33 -9.50 -9.53
CA ALA A 411 5.65 -8.27 -10.26
C ALA A 411 7.07 -7.79 -9.99
N SER A 412 7.52 -7.81 -8.73
CA SER A 412 8.89 -7.43 -8.34
C SER A 412 9.94 -8.38 -8.93
N MET A 413 9.72 -9.69 -8.83
CA MET A 413 10.61 -10.70 -9.41
C MET A 413 10.65 -10.60 -10.94
N ASP A 414 9.49 -10.46 -11.59
CA ASP A 414 9.38 -10.37 -13.05
C ASP A 414 10.07 -9.11 -13.58
N GLY A 415 9.91 -7.96 -12.92
CA GLY A 415 10.64 -6.73 -13.28
C GLY A 415 12.16 -6.88 -13.12
N CYS A 416 12.63 -7.61 -12.11
CA CYS A 416 14.06 -7.90 -11.95
C CYS A 416 14.58 -8.86 -13.03
N VAL A 417 13.79 -9.87 -13.39
CA VAL A 417 14.12 -10.81 -14.47
C VAL A 417 14.14 -10.10 -15.83
N GLU A 418 13.18 -9.21 -16.08
CA GLU A 418 13.14 -8.36 -17.27
C GLU A 418 14.40 -7.49 -17.37
N TYR A 419 14.78 -6.81 -16.28
CA TYR A 419 16.03 -6.06 -16.21
C TYR A 419 17.24 -6.95 -16.58
N MET A 420 17.37 -8.13 -15.95
CA MET A 420 18.49 -9.03 -16.23
C MET A 420 18.52 -9.54 -17.67
N ASN A 421 17.36 -9.73 -18.31
CA ASN A 421 17.26 -10.15 -19.70
C ASN A 421 17.66 -9.03 -20.66
N THR A 422 17.21 -7.81 -20.40
CA THR A 422 17.56 -6.61 -21.18
C THR A 422 19.08 -6.37 -21.20
N TYR A 423 19.74 -6.56 -20.05
CA TYR A 423 21.19 -6.41 -19.91
C TYR A 423 21.97 -7.71 -20.15
N THR A 424 21.33 -8.75 -20.72
CA THR A 424 21.95 -10.04 -21.08
C THR A 424 22.78 -10.68 -19.97
N ILE A 425 22.33 -10.56 -18.72
CA ILE A 425 23.00 -11.12 -17.54
C ILE A 425 23.02 -12.66 -17.63
N PRO A 426 24.15 -13.33 -17.32
CA PRO A 426 24.25 -14.79 -17.39
C PRO A 426 23.21 -15.53 -16.53
N ARG A 427 22.71 -16.67 -17.03
CA ARG A 427 21.68 -17.49 -16.35
C ARG A 427 22.05 -17.91 -14.93
N ILE A 428 23.34 -18.08 -14.64
CA ILE A 428 23.82 -18.40 -13.29
C ILE A 428 23.45 -17.32 -12.27
N VAL A 429 23.60 -16.04 -12.65
CA VAL A 429 23.23 -14.90 -11.80
C VAL A 429 21.72 -14.78 -11.71
N GLN A 430 21.01 -14.95 -12.84
CA GLN A 430 19.55 -14.91 -12.85
C GLN A 430 18.91 -15.97 -11.93
N ASN A 431 19.42 -17.21 -11.99
CA ASN A 431 18.95 -18.30 -11.13
C ASN A 431 19.24 -18.00 -9.65
N ARG A 432 20.39 -17.40 -9.35
CA ARG A 432 20.74 -16.98 -7.99
C ARG A 432 19.77 -15.92 -7.48
N VAL A 433 19.50 -14.87 -8.27
CA VAL A 433 18.53 -13.81 -7.93
C VAL A 433 17.13 -14.39 -7.71
N ARG A 434 16.65 -15.26 -8.61
CA ARG A 434 15.35 -15.95 -8.45
C ARG A 434 15.29 -16.81 -7.19
N THR A 435 16.38 -17.50 -6.86
CA THR A 435 16.47 -18.31 -5.63
C THR A 435 16.36 -17.43 -4.39
N TRP A 436 17.00 -16.27 -4.40
CA TRP A 436 16.87 -15.27 -3.32
C TRP A 436 15.42 -14.80 -3.18
N TYR A 437 14.78 -14.33 -4.25
CA TYR A 437 13.38 -13.89 -4.22
C TYR A 437 12.45 -14.96 -3.64
N ASN A 438 12.52 -16.19 -4.17
CA ASN A 438 11.68 -17.30 -3.71
C ASN A 438 11.90 -17.62 -2.23
N TYR A 439 13.16 -17.70 -1.79
CA TYR A 439 13.46 -18.02 -0.40
C TYR A 439 13.06 -16.89 0.56
N THR A 440 13.32 -15.63 0.18
CA THR A 440 12.91 -14.45 0.96
C THR A 440 11.41 -14.44 1.15
N TRP A 441 10.64 -14.66 0.07
CA TRP A 441 9.19 -14.74 0.14
C TRP A 441 8.69 -15.91 1.00
N ASP A 442 9.24 -17.12 0.79
CA ASP A 442 8.82 -18.31 1.54
C ASP A 442 9.18 -18.23 3.03
N SER A 443 10.23 -17.50 3.39
CA SER A 443 10.70 -17.38 4.78
C SER A 443 10.13 -16.19 5.55
N GLN A 444 9.90 -15.05 4.88
CA GLN A 444 9.45 -13.81 5.53
C GLN A 444 8.01 -13.41 5.15
N GLY A 445 7.49 -13.87 4.01
CA GLY A 445 6.18 -13.46 3.48
C GLY A 445 6.14 -12.01 2.97
N MET A 446 7.28 -11.33 2.93
CA MET A 446 7.47 -9.97 2.43
C MET A 446 8.90 -9.80 1.91
N LEU A 447 9.11 -8.85 1.01
CA LEU A 447 10.44 -8.54 0.46
C LEU A 447 11.17 -7.48 1.29
N ASP A 448 10.44 -6.53 1.87
CA ASP A 448 10.97 -5.47 2.72
C ASP A 448 10.02 -5.20 3.90
N GLU A 449 10.54 -5.33 5.12
CA GLU A 449 9.81 -5.07 6.37
C GLU A 449 9.73 -3.56 6.66
N SER A 450 10.69 -2.77 6.18
CA SER A 450 10.75 -1.34 6.45
C SER A 450 9.61 -0.57 5.78
N GLU A 451 9.21 -0.96 4.56
CA GLU A 451 8.08 -0.38 3.83
C GLU A 451 6.75 -0.48 4.62
N LEU A 452 6.58 -1.55 5.40
CA LEU A 452 5.41 -1.75 6.26
C LEU A 452 5.49 -0.87 7.51
N LEU A 453 6.65 -0.85 8.17
CA LEU A 453 6.81 -0.17 9.45
C LEU A 453 6.81 1.35 9.29
N ASP A 454 7.34 1.90 8.20
CA ASP A 454 7.47 3.35 7.98
C ASP A 454 6.14 4.10 7.88
N LYS A 455 5.04 3.39 7.63
CA LYS A 455 3.69 3.97 7.60
C LYS A 455 3.13 4.26 8.99
N MET A 456 3.75 3.74 10.05
CA MET A 456 3.25 3.87 11.43
C MET A 456 3.99 4.97 12.21
N PRO A 457 3.31 5.66 13.14
CA PRO A 457 3.98 6.56 14.08
C PRO A 457 5.07 5.86 14.89
N LEU A 458 6.11 6.61 15.26
CA LEU A 458 7.30 6.09 15.96
C LEU A 458 6.96 5.25 17.20
N VAL A 459 5.99 5.68 18.00
CA VAL A 459 5.58 4.98 19.24
C VAL A 459 5.08 3.56 18.95
N MET A 460 4.30 3.37 17.88
CA MET A 460 3.80 2.05 17.49
C MET A 460 4.91 1.17 16.93
N ARG A 461 5.83 1.74 16.13
CA ARG A 461 7.00 1.01 15.62
C ARG A 461 7.89 0.51 16.76
N ILE A 462 8.12 1.33 17.78
CA ILE A 462 8.86 0.96 18.99
C ILE A 462 8.20 -0.23 19.68
N ALA A 463 6.88 -0.17 19.90
CA ALA A 463 6.15 -1.25 20.57
C ALA A 463 6.30 -2.59 19.82
N ILE A 464 6.15 -2.58 18.49
CA ILE A 464 6.35 -3.77 17.65
C ILE A 464 7.80 -4.27 17.73
N ALA A 465 8.78 -3.38 17.57
CA ALA A 465 10.19 -3.75 17.60
C ALA A 465 10.60 -4.39 18.94
N VAL A 466 10.09 -3.85 20.05
CA VAL A 466 10.29 -4.37 21.41
C VAL A 466 9.74 -5.79 21.53
N ASP A 467 8.48 -6.01 21.14
CA ASP A 467 7.83 -7.31 21.27
C ASP A 467 8.45 -8.39 20.36
N VAL A 468 8.91 -8.01 19.16
CA VAL A 468 9.46 -8.97 18.20
C VAL A 468 10.90 -9.39 18.54
N ASN A 469 11.78 -8.43 18.86
CA ASN A 469 13.23 -8.67 18.83
C ASN A 469 13.97 -8.39 20.17
N LEU A 470 13.40 -7.66 21.13
CA LEU A 470 14.15 -7.23 22.32
C LEU A 470 14.69 -8.39 23.15
N ALA A 471 13.87 -9.42 23.38
CA ALA A 471 14.28 -10.59 24.15
C ALA A 471 15.44 -11.37 23.50
N THR A 472 15.55 -11.34 22.17
CA THR A 472 16.67 -11.96 21.44
C THR A 472 17.93 -11.12 21.61
N PHE A 473 17.82 -9.80 21.49
CA PHE A 473 18.96 -8.89 21.58
C PHE A 473 19.56 -8.79 22.97
N GLN A 474 18.74 -8.87 24.03
CA GLN A 474 19.22 -8.89 25.41
C GLN A 474 20.09 -10.12 25.74
N LYS A 475 19.83 -11.26 25.08
CA LYS A 475 20.59 -12.50 25.29
C LYS A 475 21.96 -12.49 24.63
N ILE A 476 22.19 -11.59 23.67
CA ILE A 476 23.44 -11.51 22.92
C ILE A 476 24.57 -11.07 23.85
N ALA A 477 25.63 -11.89 23.93
CA ALA A 477 26.77 -11.67 24.82
C ALA A 477 27.44 -10.29 24.65
N LEU A 478 27.43 -9.73 23.43
CA LEU A 478 27.96 -8.39 23.17
C LEU A 478 27.16 -7.30 23.90
N PHE A 479 25.83 -7.38 23.91
CA PHE A 479 24.93 -6.36 24.43
C PHE A 479 24.56 -6.51 25.92
N GLN A 480 24.94 -7.62 26.57
CA GLN A 480 24.70 -7.81 28.01
C GLN A 480 25.25 -6.66 28.87
N GLY A 481 24.43 -6.08 29.73
CA GLY A 481 24.84 -4.96 30.60
C GLY A 481 24.94 -3.60 29.89
N CYS A 482 24.46 -3.50 28.65
CA CYS A 482 24.09 -2.21 28.07
C CYS A 482 22.68 -1.82 28.55
N ASP A 483 22.38 -0.53 28.49
CA ASP A 483 21.05 -0.02 28.79
C ASP A 483 19.98 -0.60 27.84
N GLN A 484 18.81 -0.93 28.38
CA GLN A 484 17.69 -1.47 27.61
C GLN A 484 17.20 -0.45 26.58
N GLN A 485 17.20 0.84 26.92
CA GLN A 485 16.70 1.88 26.02
C GLN A 485 17.59 2.04 24.78
N MET A 486 18.91 1.91 24.94
CA MET A 486 19.85 1.83 23.82
C MET A 486 19.53 0.67 22.87
N LEU A 487 19.14 -0.50 23.41
CA LEU A 487 18.76 -1.64 22.58
C LEU A 487 17.48 -1.37 21.79
N VAL A 488 16.50 -0.69 22.39
CA VAL A 488 15.27 -0.29 21.70
C VAL A 488 15.58 0.66 20.53
N ASP A 489 16.41 1.67 20.76
CA ASP A 489 16.82 2.62 19.72
C ASP A 489 17.59 1.93 18.58
N MET A 490 18.40 0.94 18.92
CA MET A 490 19.12 0.12 17.94
C MET A 490 18.17 -0.73 17.10
N LEU A 491 17.16 -1.37 17.72
CA LEU A 491 16.19 -2.22 17.02
C LEU A 491 15.46 -1.49 15.89
N LEU A 492 15.18 -0.20 16.06
CA LEU A 492 14.54 0.64 15.04
C LEU A 492 15.40 0.87 13.80
N ARG A 493 16.72 0.71 13.90
CA ARG A 493 17.69 0.96 12.81
C ARG A 493 18.22 -0.34 12.17
N LEU A 494 17.75 -1.49 12.63
CA LEU A 494 18.18 -2.78 12.09
C LEU A 494 17.49 -3.08 10.77
N LYS A 495 18.27 -3.56 9.80
CA LYS A 495 17.75 -4.09 8.53
C LYS A 495 17.88 -5.61 8.52
N SER A 496 16.82 -6.34 8.19
CA SER A 496 16.86 -7.80 8.03
C SER A 496 17.26 -8.14 6.59
N ILE A 497 18.36 -8.87 6.40
CA ILE A 497 18.85 -9.28 5.07
C ILE A 497 19.09 -10.78 5.03
N ILE A 498 18.64 -11.42 3.96
CA ILE A 498 18.88 -12.84 3.69
C ILE A 498 20.04 -13.03 2.71
N TYR A 499 20.98 -13.88 3.09
CA TYR A 499 22.10 -14.34 2.25
C TYR A 499 21.88 -15.79 1.82
N LEU A 500 22.30 -16.09 0.58
CA LEU A 500 22.22 -17.45 0.01
C LEU A 500 23.41 -18.32 0.46
N PRO A 501 23.28 -19.65 0.42
CA PRO A 501 24.40 -20.56 0.68
C PRO A 501 25.61 -20.24 -0.20
N GLY A 502 26.80 -20.11 0.41
CA GLY A 502 28.04 -19.79 -0.28
C GLY A 502 28.31 -18.29 -0.49
N ASP A 503 27.33 -17.41 -0.23
CA ASP A 503 27.53 -15.98 -0.36
C ASP A 503 28.55 -15.47 0.66
N PHE A 504 29.51 -14.66 0.20
CA PHE A 504 30.42 -13.94 1.09
C PHE A 504 29.69 -12.72 1.65
N VAL A 505 29.39 -12.76 2.94
CA VAL A 505 28.82 -11.63 3.67
C VAL A 505 29.89 -10.56 3.90
N VAL A 506 31.12 -11.01 4.20
CA VAL A 506 32.26 -10.14 4.48
C VAL A 506 33.49 -10.72 3.80
N LYS A 507 34.28 -9.89 3.12
CA LYS A 507 35.61 -10.28 2.65
C LYS A 507 36.71 -9.56 3.42
N LYS A 508 37.82 -10.26 3.66
CA LYS A 508 39.03 -9.75 4.31
C LYS A 508 39.57 -8.59 3.49
N GLY A 509 39.89 -7.48 4.15
CA GLY A 509 40.42 -6.27 3.52
C GLY A 509 39.34 -5.25 3.12
N ASP A 510 38.07 -5.64 3.00
CA ASP A 510 36.98 -4.69 2.70
C ASP A 510 36.81 -3.68 3.83
N ILE A 511 36.20 -2.53 3.54
CA ILE A 511 35.89 -1.51 4.54
C ILE A 511 34.67 -1.96 5.34
N GLY A 512 34.83 -2.14 6.66
CA GLY A 512 33.77 -2.59 7.55
C GLY A 512 32.86 -1.47 8.00
N LYS A 513 31.76 -1.26 7.26
CA LYS A 513 30.75 -0.22 7.56
C LYS A 513 29.58 -0.69 8.42
N GLU A 514 29.38 -1.99 8.56
CA GLU A 514 28.24 -2.56 9.30
C GLU A 514 28.69 -3.66 10.27
N MET A 515 27.83 -4.01 11.23
CA MET A 515 27.91 -5.27 11.97
C MET A 515 26.69 -6.13 11.67
N TYR A 516 26.85 -7.43 11.90
CA TYR A 516 25.83 -8.42 11.61
C TYR A 516 25.50 -9.22 12.86
N VAL A 517 24.20 -9.42 13.11
CA VAL A 517 23.67 -10.30 14.13
C VAL A 517 22.94 -11.45 13.44
N ILE A 518 23.28 -12.69 13.76
CA ILE A 518 22.66 -13.85 13.12
C ILE A 518 21.29 -14.10 13.76
N LYS A 519 20.21 -13.84 13.00
CA LYS A 519 18.83 -14.14 13.42
C LYS A 519 18.55 -15.64 13.29
N SER A 520 18.85 -16.21 12.13
CA SER A 520 18.68 -17.63 11.84
C SER A 520 19.67 -18.12 10.79
N GLY A 521 20.04 -19.40 10.85
CA GLY A 521 21.04 -20.00 9.98
C GLY A 521 22.45 -19.99 10.60
N ALA A 522 23.47 -20.18 9.76
CA ALA A 522 24.85 -20.22 10.19
C ALA A 522 25.78 -19.63 9.13
N VAL A 523 26.85 -18.98 9.59
CA VAL A 523 27.93 -18.45 8.76
C VAL A 523 29.26 -19.04 9.19
N GLN A 524 30.18 -19.19 8.25
CA GLN A 524 31.51 -19.75 8.46
C GLN A 524 32.57 -18.68 8.22
N VAL A 525 33.47 -18.53 9.18
CA VAL A 525 34.69 -17.73 9.00
C VAL A 525 35.72 -18.61 8.29
N VAL A 526 36.13 -18.20 7.10
CA VAL A 526 37.00 -18.98 6.21
C VAL A 526 38.30 -18.26 5.92
N GLY A 527 39.32 -19.03 5.55
CA GLY A 527 40.57 -18.52 5.01
C GLY A 527 41.49 -19.63 4.52
N GLY A 528 42.80 -19.38 4.54
CA GLY A 528 43.77 -20.23 3.85
C GLY A 528 43.81 -19.98 2.34
N PRO A 529 44.64 -20.73 1.60
CA PRO A 529 44.62 -20.74 0.14
C PRO A 529 43.21 -21.13 -0.33
N ASP A 530 42.62 -20.30 -1.20
CA ASP A 530 41.29 -20.48 -1.79
C ASP A 530 40.09 -20.55 -0.82
N ASN A 531 40.21 -20.03 0.41
CA ASN A 531 39.13 -20.03 1.41
C ASN A 531 38.59 -21.43 1.78
N SER A 532 39.45 -22.44 1.69
CA SER A 532 39.11 -23.85 1.95
C SER A 532 39.06 -24.19 3.45
N ILE A 533 39.78 -23.45 4.29
CA ILE A 533 39.87 -23.72 5.73
C ILE A 533 38.76 -22.96 6.46
N VAL A 534 37.92 -23.70 7.20
CA VAL A 534 36.88 -23.14 8.08
C VAL A 534 37.45 -23.00 9.49
N PHE A 535 37.58 -21.77 9.99
CA PHE A 535 38.09 -21.52 11.35
C PHE A 535 37.01 -21.69 12.41
N VAL A 536 35.82 -21.14 12.17
CA VAL A 536 34.70 -21.20 13.11
C VAL A 536 33.37 -21.09 12.37
N THR A 537 32.37 -21.80 12.87
CA THR A 537 30.98 -21.67 12.43
C THR A 537 30.18 -20.92 13.48
N LEU A 538 29.66 -19.75 13.12
CA LEU A 538 28.81 -18.92 13.97
C LEU A 538 27.34 -19.26 13.71
N LYS A 539 26.57 -19.41 14.78
CA LYS A 539 25.15 -19.77 14.75
C LYS A 539 24.27 -18.59 15.19
N ALA A 540 22.95 -18.77 15.14
CA ALA A 540 21.98 -17.79 15.63
C ALA A 540 22.32 -17.26 17.03
N GLY A 541 22.17 -15.94 17.22
CA GLY A 541 22.54 -15.23 18.45
C GLY A 541 24.01 -14.79 18.53
N CYS A 542 24.87 -15.25 17.62
CA CYS A 542 26.24 -14.74 17.50
C CYS A 542 26.26 -13.42 16.70
N VAL A 543 27.26 -12.60 17.01
CA VAL A 543 27.54 -11.33 16.34
C VAL A 543 28.88 -11.43 15.63
N PHE A 544 29.00 -10.82 14.45
CA PHE A 544 30.27 -10.69 13.75
C PHE A 544 30.37 -9.34 13.02
N GLY A 545 31.61 -8.92 12.73
CA GLY A 545 31.89 -7.61 12.13
C GLY A 545 31.97 -6.47 13.15
N GLU A 546 31.84 -6.79 14.44
CA GLU A 546 31.94 -5.89 15.59
C GLU A 546 33.33 -5.24 15.70
N ILE A 547 34.38 -5.93 15.25
CA ILE A 547 35.77 -5.46 15.37
C ILE A 547 35.99 -4.18 14.56
N SER A 548 35.51 -4.12 13.32
CA SER A 548 35.70 -2.94 12.45
C SER A 548 34.88 -1.72 12.90
N LEU A 549 33.85 -1.94 13.73
CA LEU A 549 33.07 -0.86 14.32
C LEU A 549 33.76 -0.26 15.54
N LEU A 550 34.36 -1.09 16.41
CA LEU A 550 34.91 -0.69 17.70
C LEU A 550 36.38 -0.25 17.63
N GLN A 551 37.08 -0.49 16.51
CA GLN A 551 38.48 -0.08 16.34
C GLN A 551 38.57 1.35 15.80
N SER A 552 39.39 2.18 16.46
CA SER A 552 39.63 3.56 16.06
C SER A 552 40.33 3.62 14.69
N ALA A 553 39.98 4.62 13.88
CA ALA A 553 40.48 4.79 12.52
C ALA A 553 42.02 4.92 12.42
N LYS A 554 42.71 5.25 13.54
CA LYS A 554 44.17 5.43 13.59
C LYS A 554 44.98 4.14 13.36
N ASP A 555 44.45 2.95 13.63
CA ASP A 555 45.22 1.69 13.59
C ASP A 555 44.91 0.80 12.36
N GLY A 556 44.40 1.36 11.26
CA GLY A 556 43.94 0.55 10.12
C GLY A 556 42.68 -0.29 10.42
N GLY A 557 42.02 -0.03 11.55
CA GLY A 557 40.91 -0.81 12.11
C GLY A 557 39.58 -0.75 11.36
N ASN A 558 39.49 0.03 10.27
CA ASN A 558 38.26 0.11 9.47
C ASN A 558 38.17 -1.00 8.41
N ARG A 559 39.15 -1.91 8.33
CA ARG A 559 39.13 -3.04 7.39
C ARG A 559 38.69 -4.34 8.07
N ARG A 560 38.05 -5.21 7.29
CA ARG A 560 37.59 -6.53 7.72
C ARG A 560 38.78 -7.48 7.88
N THR A 561 38.80 -8.23 8.98
CA THR A 561 39.95 -9.07 9.36
C THR A 561 39.88 -10.50 8.81
N ALA A 562 38.70 -10.97 8.39
CA ALA A 562 38.49 -12.33 7.92
C ALA A 562 37.40 -12.39 6.83
N ASN A 563 37.42 -13.48 6.05
CA ASN A 563 36.33 -13.80 5.13
C ASN A 563 35.22 -14.53 5.91
N VAL A 564 33.97 -14.11 5.71
CA VAL A 564 32.80 -14.75 6.30
C VAL A 564 31.84 -15.11 5.18
N ARG A 565 31.53 -16.40 5.04
CA ARG A 565 30.60 -16.93 4.06
C ARG A 565 29.37 -17.55 4.72
N ALA A 566 28.21 -17.44 4.09
CA ALA A 566 27.01 -18.13 4.55
C ALA A 566 27.14 -19.64 4.29
N HIS A 567 26.87 -20.48 5.30
CA HIS A 567 26.92 -21.93 5.15
C HIS A 567 25.65 -22.48 4.48
N GLY A 568 24.50 -21.92 4.86
CA GLY A 568 23.21 -22.16 4.23
C GLY A 568 22.51 -20.82 4.01
N PHE A 569 21.19 -20.85 3.87
CA PHE A 569 20.42 -19.62 3.92
C PHE A 569 20.54 -18.99 5.31
N ALA A 570 21.04 -17.75 5.37
CA ALA A 570 21.30 -17.04 6.62
C ALA A 570 20.50 -15.74 6.64
N ASN A 571 19.67 -15.55 7.66
CA ASN A 571 18.99 -14.30 7.92
C ASN A 571 19.78 -13.51 8.96
N LEU A 572 20.25 -12.34 8.57
CA LEU A 572 21.11 -11.48 9.37
C LEU A 572 20.42 -10.14 9.62
N PHE A 573 20.52 -9.63 10.84
CA PHE A 573 20.26 -8.22 11.10
C PHE A 573 21.54 -7.43 10.85
N VAL A 574 21.42 -6.36 10.10
CA VAL A 574 22.51 -5.45 9.74
C VAL A 574 22.31 -4.14 10.50
N LEU A 575 23.36 -3.70 11.19
CA LEU A 575 23.43 -2.40 11.84
C LEU A 575 24.59 -1.60 11.26
N GLU A 576 24.32 -0.40 10.76
CA GLU A 576 25.33 0.48 10.22
C GLU A 576 26.19 1.11 11.34
N LYS A 577 27.48 1.34 11.05
CA LYS A 577 28.42 1.99 11.96
C LYS A 577 27.88 3.34 12.42
N LYS A 578 27.46 4.16 11.44
CA LYS A 578 26.95 5.51 11.67
C LYS A 578 25.78 5.48 12.67
N ASP A 579 24.81 4.61 12.43
CA ASP A 579 23.65 4.45 13.28
C ASP A 579 23.99 4.04 14.70
N LEU A 580 24.94 3.10 14.87
CA LEU A 580 25.41 2.70 16.19
C LEU A 580 26.09 3.87 16.92
N PHE A 581 26.99 4.61 16.25
CA PHE A 581 27.69 5.74 16.88
C PHE A 581 26.72 6.88 17.24
N ASP A 582 25.75 7.18 16.38
CA ASP A 582 24.72 8.17 16.66
C ASP A 582 23.93 7.81 17.92
N ILE A 583 23.62 6.51 18.13
CA ILE A 583 22.96 6.04 19.35
C ILE A 583 23.89 6.16 20.56
N LEU A 584 25.15 5.72 20.45
CA LEU A 584 26.08 5.66 21.57
C LEU A 584 26.42 7.03 22.17
N VAL A 585 26.32 8.11 21.39
CA VAL A 585 26.44 9.50 21.90
C VAL A 585 25.46 9.77 23.04
N HIS A 586 24.27 9.17 23.00
CA HIS A 586 23.24 9.33 24.03
C HIS A 586 23.39 8.37 25.21
N TYR A 587 24.18 7.29 25.07
CA TYR A 587 24.34 6.24 26.07
C TYR A 587 25.84 5.96 26.38
N PRO A 588 26.55 6.90 27.01
CA PRO A 588 28.00 6.81 27.23
C PRO A 588 28.42 5.64 28.14
N GLU A 589 27.56 5.22 29.07
CA GLU A 589 27.84 4.04 29.90
C GLU A 589 27.80 2.73 29.09
N SER A 590 26.82 2.59 28.19
CA SER A 590 26.75 1.47 27.26
C SER A 590 27.93 1.46 26.28
N GLU A 591 28.38 2.63 25.82
CA GLU A 591 29.59 2.77 25.00
C GLU A 591 30.82 2.22 25.73
N LYS A 592 31.02 2.59 27.01
CA LYS A 592 32.13 2.05 27.82
C LYS A 592 32.06 0.53 27.96
N VAL A 593 30.86 -0.03 28.15
CA VAL A 593 30.63 -1.48 28.24
C VAL A 593 31.00 -2.17 26.93
N LEU A 594 30.50 -1.66 25.80
CA LEU A 594 30.80 -2.18 24.46
C LEU A 594 32.28 -2.05 24.12
N ALA A 595 32.91 -0.91 24.41
CA ALA A 595 34.35 -0.70 24.20
C ALA A 595 35.19 -1.66 25.05
N ARG A 596 34.80 -1.91 26.32
CA ARG A 596 35.47 -2.88 27.19
C ARG A 596 35.35 -4.30 26.64
N LYS A 597 34.17 -4.70 26.15
CA LYS A 597 33.95 -6.01 25.52
C LYS A 597 34.70 -6.14 24.20
N GLY A 598 34.69 -5.11 23.36
CA GLY A 598 35.47 -5.04 22.12
C GLY A 598 36.96 -5.25 22.36
N ARG A 599 37.53 -4.56 23.36
CA ARG A 599 38.94 -4.75 23.78
C ARG A 599 39.24 -6.17 24.24
N LYS A 600 38.31 -6.83 24.96
CA LYS A 600 38.46 -8.24 25.37
C LYS A 600 38.44 -9.18 24.17
N LEU A 601 37.52 -8.98 23.23
CA LEU A 601 37.41 -9.77 22.01
C LEU A 601 38.64 -9.62 21.10
N LEU A 602 39.25 -8.43 21.06
CA LEU A 602 40.51 -8.17 20.38
C LEU A 602 41.69 -8.90 21.05
N LYS A 603 41.81 -8.81 22.37
CA LYS A 603 42.89 -9.46 23.13
C LYS A 603 42.83 -10.99 23.11
N ALA A 604 41.63 -11.56 23.05
CA ALA A 604 41.44 -13.00 22.92
C ALA A 604 41.89 -13.58 21.56
N LYS A 605 42.19 -12.72 20.57
CA LYS A 605 42.61 -13.11 19.21
C LYS A 605 44.08 -12.77 18.89
N GLY A 606 44.99 -12.89 19.87
CA GLY A 606 46.42 -13.03 19.60
C GLY A 606 46.70 -14.26 18.72
N PRO A 607 47.83 -14.32 17.97
CA PRO A 607 47.97 -15.15 16.78
C PRO A 607 47.83 -16.64 17.09
N VAL A 608 46.67 -17.21 16.82
CA VAL A 608 46.48 -18.66 16.83
C VAL A 608 47.07 -19.19 15.54
N ALA A 609 48.34 -19.59 15.62
CA ALA A 609 48.95 -20.44 14.61
C ALA A 609 48.06 -21.66 14.38
N ALA A 610 47.75 -21.95 13.13
CA ALA A 610 47.00 -23.12 12.72
C ALA A 610 47.69 -24.38 13.26
N LYS A 611 47.14 -24.98 14.31
CA LYS A 611 47.42 -26.39 14.59
C LYS A 611 46.53 -27.19 13.66
N ALA A 612 47.17 -27.84 12.70
CA ALA A 612 46.57 -28.92 11.93
C ALA A 612 46.22 -30.03 12.92
N GLU A 613 44.92 -30.29 13.08
CA GLU A 613 44.45 -31.55 13.67
C GLU A 613 44.31 -32.58 12.55
N ASP A 614 44.85 -33.76 12.83
CA ASP A 614 44.92 -34.92 11.96
C ASP A 614 43.55 -35.35 11.43
N LYS A 615 43.56 -35.78 10.15
CA LYS A 615 42.43 -36.46 9.50
C LYS A 615 42.00 -37.70 10.32
N PRO A 616 40.71 -37.85 10.67
CA PRO A 616 40.14 -39.18 10.78
C PRO A 616 39.81 -39.68 9.37
N LYS A 617 40.42 -40.81 9.01
CA LYS A 617 40.10 -41.58 7.80
C LYS A 617 38.62 -42.02 7.86
N GLY A 618 37.90 -41.73 6.77
CA GLY A 618 36.69 -42.40 6.27
C GLY A 618 35.61 -42.82 7.27
N LEU A 619 34.49 -42.09 7.30
CA LEU A 619 33.20 -42.68 7.67
C LEU A 619 32.03 -41.97 6.95
N ASN A 620 31.41 -42.72 6.04
CA ASN A 620 30.07 -42.59 5.45
C ASN A 620 29.50 -41.19 5.17
N VAL A 621 29.60 -40.82 3.88
CA VAL A 621 28.77 -39.81 3.21
C VAL A 621 27.29 -40.22 3.34
N PHE A 622 26.44 -39.26 3.73
CA PHE A 622 25.00 -39.37 4.04
C PHE A 622 24.64 -39.94 5.43
N GLY A 623 24.46 -39.03 6.40
CA GLY A 623 23.61 -39.31 7.54
C GLY A 623 22.15 -39.49 7.08
N GLN A 624 21.54 -40.62 7.44
CA GLN A 624 20.10 -40.84 7.26
C GLN A 624 19.31 -39.72 7.92
N LYS A 625 18.30 -39.21 7.19
CA LYS A 625 17.32 -38.25 7.72
C LYS A 625 16.77 -38.77 9.07
N PRO A 626 16.61 -37.90 10.10
CA PRO A 626 15.95 -38.33 11.31
C PRO A 626 14.53 -38.82 10.97
N PRO A 627 14.07 -39.97 11.50
CA PRO A 627 12.73 -40.45 11.25
C PRO A 627 11.73 -39.42 11.76
N THR A 628 10.78 -39.06 10.89
CA THR A 628 9.72 -38.11 11.19
C THR A 628 8.96 -38.55 12.44
N PRO A 629 8.78 -37.69 13.46
CA PRO A 629 8.03 -38.05 14.66
C PRO A 629 6.61 -38.50 14.28
N LYS A 630 6.17 -39.62 14.87
CA LYS A 630 4.94 -40.36 14.51
C LYS A 630 3.64 -39.53 14.55
N ILE A 631 3.65 -38.34 15.17
CA ILE A 631 2.50 -37.43 15.24
C ILE A 631 2.31 -36.62 13.95
N MET A 632 3.36 -36.38 13.15
CA MET A 632 3.24 -35.65 11.87
C MET A 632 2.71 -36.50 10.70
N LYS A 633 2.71 -37.84 10.81
CA LYS A 633 2.09 -38.71 9.79
C LYS A 633 0.56 -38.71 9.84
N LEU A 634 -0.06 -38.31 10.95
CA LEU A 634 -1.52 -38.22 11.06
C LEU A 634 -2.07 -36.90 10.48
N PHE A 635 -1.33 -35.80 10.57
CA PHE A 635 -1.76 -34.49 10.05
C PHE A 635 -1.43 -34.26 8.56
N GLY A 636 -0.44 -34.97 8.01
CA GLY A 636 -0.06 -34.87 6.60
C GLY A 636 -1.12 -35.38 5.60
N ASN A 637 -1.95 -36.35 6.01
CA ASN A 637 -2.99 -36.92 5.16
C ASN A 637 -4.29 -36.11 5.14
N ILE A 638 -4.55 -35.29 6.17
CA ILE A 638 -5.76 -34.44 6.22
C ILE A 638 -5.59 -33.22 5.30
N ARG A 639 -4.38 -32.65 5.22
CA ARG A 639 -4.10 -31.45 4.42
C ARG A 639 -4.03 -31.72 2.91
N LYS A 640 -3.61 -32.92 2.49
CA LYS A 640 -3.65 -33.35 1.08
C LYS A 640 -5.08 -33.72 0.62
N GLY A 641 -5.92 -34.26 1.51
CA GLY A 641 -7.33 -34.55 1.21
C GLY A 641 -8.20 -33.30 1.06
N GLN A 642 -8.00 -32.27 1.88
CA GLN A 642 -8.81 -31.03 1.79
C GLN A 642 -8.35 -30.07 0.68
N ALA A 643 -7.05 -29.99 0.37
CA ALA A 643 -6.56 -29.15 -0.73
C ALA A 643 -6.94 -29.69 -2.11
N ALA A 644 -7.04 -31.02 -2.27
CA ALA A 644 -7.53 -31.64 -3.50
C ALA A 644 -9.06 -31.48 -3.65
N LYS A 645 -9.82 -31.55 -2.54
CA LYS A 645 -11.28 -31.40 -2.57
C LYS A 645 -11.70 -29.96 -2.88
N VAL A 646 -11.04 -28.94 -2.31
CA VAL A 646 -11.36 -27.53 -2.61
C VAL A 646 -10.97 -27.15 -4.04
N ARG A 647 -9.87 -27.68 -4.58
CA ARG A 647 -9.43 -27.38 -5.96
C ARG A 647 -10.31 -28.07 -7.02
N ALA A 648 -10.88 -29.25 -6.72
CA ALA A 648 -11.83 -29.93 -7.59
C ALA A 648 -13.21 -29.22 -7.59
N THR A 649 -13.73 -28.78 -6.44
CA THR A 649 -15.05 -28.15 -6.39
C THR A 649 -15.10 -26.74 -7.00
N THR A 650 -13.99 -25.99 -7.01
CA THR A 650 -13.92 -24.69 -7.71
C THR A 650 -13.66 -24.79 -9.21
N PHE A 651 -13.09 -25.90 -9.70
CA PHE A 651 -12.85 -26.07 -11.14
C PHE A 651 -14.09 -26.63 -11.85
N ASP A 652 -14.85 -27.54 -11.22
CA ASP A 652 -16.07 -28.12 -11.81
C ASP A 652 -17.25 -27.13 -11.93
N LEU A 653 -17.28 -26.07 -11.11
CA LEU A 653 -18.29 -25.00 -11.22
C LEU A 653 -17.98 -23.98 -12.34
N CYS A 654 -16.71 -23.85 -12.76
CA CYS A 654 -16.32 -22.96 -13.84
C CYS A 654 -16.13 -23.66 -15.19
N SER A 655 -15.79 -24.96 -15.23
CA SER A 655 -15.63 -25.72 -16.48
C SER A 655 -16.95 -26.23 -17.05
N GLY A 656 -17.99 -26.43 -16.22
CA GLY A 656 -19.31 -26.87 -16.66
C GLY A 656 -20.14 -25.81 -17.41
N PHE A 657 -19.72 -24.54 -17.39
CA PHE A 657 -20.45 -23.44 -18.06
C PHE A 657 -19.80 -22.96 -19.36
N ALA A 658 -18.62 -23.48 -19.73
CA ALA A 658 -17.90 -23.09 -20.94
C ALA A 658 -18.03 -24.07 -22.11
N LEU A 659 -18.85 -25.13 -21.99
CA LEU A 659 -19.08 -26.15 -23.03
C LEU A 659 -20.55 -26.26 -23.48
N SER A 660 -21.32 -25.19 -23.33
CA SER A 660 -22.61 -25.03 -24.01
C SER A 660 -22.80 -23.57 -24.41
N TYR A 661 -21.97 -23.14 -25.36
CA TYR A 661 -22.26 -22.12 -26.37
C TYR A 661 -21.67 -22.59 -27.69
#